data_AF-A0A7K3XVK4-F1
#
_entry.id   AF-A0A7K3XVK4-F1
#
_cell.length_a   1.000
_cell.length_b   1.000
_cell.length_c   1.000
_cell.angle_alpha   90.00
_cell.angle_beta   90.00
_cell.angle_gamma   90.00
#
_symmetry.space_group_name_H-M   'P 1'
#
loop_
_entity.id
_entity.type
_entity.pdbx_description
1 polymer ?
#
loop_
_entity_poly.entity_id
_entity_poly.type
_entity_poly.pdbx_seq_one_letter_code
_entity_poly.pdbx_strand_id
1 'polypeptide(L)'
;MKELLQLASNNELAHEFGKWYSPDKSEHSDHADQAKGGLWSAAQIEHLHKIDRERDAVRDRAQSFDAARESEEREWADGAGSVWRYTVLDECAVRLLTCDSTAADLLVPSAVEGKPVVALANRACSGLREARAAVLPDSVLSLGSGVFYNCSNLRRVVLPSRMASFDPGWFRGCSHLEELTLPGLLEEITPSVFEAPSLKTLVVGAGTTCAAPGAFGKSRLEALSVDPENAFLETDGLALYTKGRKALIGLAVHQDEYRIAPGCRIICSKAFNRHSTLARVDLPDSIASIGSYAFAHTAIREFTAPAQLRDVRERAFFNCRKLERVLLGDGLEYVGANAFSDTALAHLRFPASLKAMNHPVAEGTNIRFTASDQAISIEEGGVLSLDAHGGLYRRCADGLHLERVMDPDATTLVVAGGTVAIEPQAAFNHRCLETVVLPAGLVTIGEAAFKGCKSLRSVNLPEGLVSIDEEAFLDSNIEALHLPASLAHIGSMALVTQGVHSGRAAQSLRDVAVSKDNRRFSVESGMLLEHKDDGSLAVIAFTDTEEDVYIPDAVKSIAPYAFASSRAMRRLRVLNGISDVGIRAFSVEGLIETIRIDLVEPIGGHDHFTIRFPDTDRGRHQQYVAFTSAAGLELPNLFENYDAAIMNASSFNLALKDEGMGLYEQAKLMMGRLKDPLFMTPANRQMITRAIEDHLVDICKALSRCGDRLALDDLANLGFLTEENIASVIDRIASVRDAAMTAHLLEMRRRWFGQCDEALDFSL
;
A
#
# COMPACT_ATOMS: atom_id res chain seq x y z
N MET A 1 -13.47 32.36 19.17
CA MET A 1 -12.11 31.95 18.74
C MET A 1 -11.05 32.13 19.84
N LYS A 2 -10.98 33.27 20.55
CA LYS A 2 -10.16 33.39 21.77
C LYS A 2 -10.72 32.64 23.00
N GLU A 3 -12.04 32.44 23.09
CA GLU A 3 -12.66 31.60 24.14
C GLU A 3 -12.63 30.09 23.83
N LEU A 4 -12.31 29.69 22.58
CA LEU A 4 -12.06 28.27 22.22
C LEU A 4 -10.62 27.84 22.54
N LEU A 5 -9.71 28.80 22.73
CA LEU A 5 -8.32 28.53 23.14
C LEU A 5 -8.16 28.40 24.67
N GLN A 6 -9.20 28.73 25.44
CA GLN A 6 -9.15 28.71 26.91
C GLN A 6 -9.77 27.44 27.53
N LEU A 7 -10.44 26.61 26.71
CA LEU A 7 -10.95 25.29 27.09
C LEU A 7 -9.98 24.14 26.75
N ALA A 8 -8.91 24.41 25.97
CA ALA A 8 -7.87 23.45 25.63
C ALA A 8 -6.76 23.34 26.71
N SER A 9 -6.80 24.15 27.77
CA SER A 9 -5.76 24.18 28.82
C SER A 9 -5.99 23.21 29.99
N ASN A 10 -7.07 22.42 29.99
CA ASN A 10 -7.47 21.58 31.14
C ASN A 10 -7.39 20.08 30.88
N ASN A 11 -6.59 19.62 29.91
CA ASN A 11 -6.45 18.17 29.66
C ASN A 11 -4.97 17.77 29.48
N GLU A 12 -4.18 17.97 30.54
CA GLU A 12 -2.75 17.59 30.59
C GLU A 12 -2.50 16.07 30.59
N LEU A 13 -3.52 15.22 30.65
CA LEU A 13 -3.36 13.75 30.64
C LEU A 13 -3.54 13.10 29.25
N ALA A 14 -4.16 13.78 28.29
CA ALA A 14 -4.34 13.24 26.93
C ALA A 14 -3.15 13.53 26.00
N HIS A 15 -2.33 14.53 26.34
CA HIS A 15 -1.26 15.00 25.45
C HIS A 15 0.04 14.16 25.53
N GLU A 16 0.20 13.33 26.57
CA GLU A 16 1.34 12.41 26.71
C GLU A 16 1.15 11.09 25.95
N PHE A 17 -0.07 10.56 25.83
CA PHE A 17 -0.34 9.30 25.13
C PHE A 17 -0.32 9.43 23.59
N GLY A 18 -0.68 10.60 23.06
CA GLY A 18 -0.75 10.86 21.61
C GLY A 18 0.59 10.98 20.86
N LYS A 19 1.74 10.91 21.55
CA LYS A 19 3.08 10.94 20.92
C LYS A 19 3.65 9.55 20.60
N TRP A 20 2.92 8.49 20.91
CA TRP A 20 3.44 7.11 20.88
C TRP A 20 2.80 6.23 19.81
N TYR A 21 1.77 6.71 19.11
CA TYR A 21 1.02 5.95 18.12
C TYR A 21 0.70 6.81 16.88
N SER A 22 1.35 6.51 15.75
CA SER A 22 0.85 6.81 14.41
C SER A 22 1.09 5.57 13.56
N PRO A 23 0.04 4.87 13.11
CA PRO A 23 0.16 3.97 11.97
C PRO A 23 0.32 4.86 10.72
N ASP A 24 1.20 4.49 9.81
CA ASP A 24 1.55 5.25 8.60
C ASP A 24 2.20 6.63 8.82
N LYS A 25 3.54 6.61 8.90
CA LYS A 25 4.41 7.51 8.14
C LYS A 25 5.76 6.83 7.91
N SER A 26 6.19 6.88 6.65
CA SER A 26 7.47 6.40 6.12
C SER A 26 8.66 6.47 7.10
N GLU A 27 9.41 5.38 7.18
CA GLU A 27 10.50 5.02 8.11
C GLU A 27 11.69 6.01 8.30
N HIS A 28 11.61 7.31 8.02
CA HIS A 28 12.82 8.16 7.89
C HIS A 28 12.91 9.43 8.76
N SER A 29 12.00 9.72 9.71
CA SER A 29 12.16 10.96 10.52
C SER A 29 11.88 10.89 12.03
N ASP A 30 11.10 9.95 12.56
CA ASP A 30 10.48 10.19 13.88
C ASP A 30 11.30 9.74 15.11
N HIS A 31 12.40 9.01 14.92
CA HIS A 31 13.15 8.44 16.05
C HIS A 31 14.30 9.32 16.57
N ALA A 32 14.84 10.21 15.75
CA ALA A 32 15.84 11.19 16.20
C ALA A 32 15.20 12.27 17.09
N ASP A 33 13.92 12.60 16.87
CA ASP A 33 13.19 13.60 17.66
C ASP A 33 12.79 13.10 19.05
N GLN A 34 12.60 11.79 19.25
CA GLN A 34 12.34 11.23 20.57
C GLN A 34 13.54 11.34 21.53
N ALA A 35 14.77 11.42 21.00
CA ALA A 35 15.98 11.68 21.80
C ALA A 35 16.20 13.18 22.09
N LYS A 36 15.65 14.07 21.26
CA LYS A 36 15.82 15.53 21.36
C LYS A 36 14.77 16.19 22.26
N GLY A 37 13.53 15.70 22.24
CA GLY A 37 12.40 16.29 22.96
C GLY A 37 12.26 15.86 24.43
N GLY A 38 13.22 16.21 25.29
CA GLY A 38 13.06 16.08 26.76
C GLY A 38 14.29 15.61 27.55
N LEU A 39 15.38 15.24 26.87
CA LEU A 39 16.61 14.75 27.52
C LEU A 39 17.69 15.84 27.70
N TRP A 40 17.62 16.94 26.95
CA TRP A 40 18.64 18.00 26.99
C TRP A 40 18.26 19.13 27.94
N SER A 41 19.22 19.54 28.76
CA SER A 41 19.12 20.73 29.59
C SER A 41 19.15 22.02 28.75
N ALA A 42 18.66 23.13 29.30
CA ALA A 42 18.73 24.44 28.64
C ALA A 42 20.17 24.81 28.20
N ALA A 43 21.17 24.46 29.03
CA ALA A 43 22.58 24.66 28.71
C ALA A 43 23.05 23.81 27.51
N GLN A 44 22.55 22.57 27.35
CA GLN A 44 22.85 21.74 26.19
C GLN A 44 22.19 22.27 24.92
N ILE A 45 20.98 22.81 25.01
CA ILE A 45 20.29 23.45 23.87
C ILE A 45 21.05 24.71 23.42
N GLU A 46 21.49 25.55 24.35
CA GLU A 46 22.32 26.72 24.02
C GLU A 46 23.65 26.31 23.39
N HIS A 47 24.29 25.27 23.91
CA HIS A 47 25.52 24.72 23.36
C HIS A 47 25.31 24.14 21.94
N LEU A 48 24.18 23.48 21.69
CA LEU A 48 23.81 22.99 20.36
C LEU A 48 23.70 24.15 19.36
N HIS A 49 22.99 25.23 19.72
CA HIS A 49 22.90 26.41 18.87
C HIS A 49 24.24 27.10 18.61
N LYS A 50 25.20 26.98 19.54
CA LYS A 50 26.57 27.45 19.31
C LYS A 50 27.28 26.55 18.28
N ILE A 51 27.23 25.23 18.46
CA ILE A 51 27.85 24.28 17.53
C ILE A 51 27.23 24.36 16.14
N ASP A 52 25.92 24.49 16.01
CA ASP A 52 25.25 24.57 14.70
C ASP A 52 25.72 25.82 13.93
N ARG A 53 25.82 26.96 14.61
CA ARG A 53 26.43 28.17 14.02
C ARG A 53 27.88 27.96 13.61
N GLU A 54 28.65 27.20 14.38
CA GLU A 54 30.04 26.87 14.05
C GLU A 54 30.13 25.92 12.84
N ARG A 55 29.25 24.91 12.76
CA ARG A 55 29.15 23.99 11.61
C ARG A 55 28.82 24.75 10.33
N ASP A 56 27.83 25.63 10.38
CA ASP A 56 27.43 26.44 9.23
C ASP A 56 28.56 27.38 8.80
N ALA A 57 29.19 28.09 9.75
CA ALA A 57 30.33 28.96 9.45
C ALA A 57 31.52 28.19 8.83
N VAL A 58 31.78 26.96 9.27
CA VAL A 58 32.82 26.10 8.70
C VAL A 58 32.44 25.64 7.29
N ARG A 59 31.19 25.22 7.07
CA ARG A 59 30.68 24.80 5.76
C ARG A 59 30.75 25.96 4.75
N ASP A 60 30.29 27.15 5.13
CA ASP A 60 30.34 28.36 4.31
C ASP A 60 31.78 28.73 3.97
N ARG A 61 32.69 28.65 4.95
CA ARG A 61 34.10 28.96 4.74
C ARG A 61 34.77 27.93 3.83
N ALA A 62 34.49 26.63 4.01
CA ALA A 62 34.99 25.58 3.13
C ALA A 62 34.50 25.78 1.69
N GLN A 63 33.21 26.06 1.49
CA GLN A 63 32.63 26.37 0.18
C GLN A 63 33.26 27.62 -0.45
N SER A 64 33.53 28.67 0.34
CA SER A 64 34.18 29.88 -0.17
C SER A 64 35.58 29.59 -0.74
N PHE A 65 36.33 28.66 -0.12
CA PHE A 65 37.64 28.25 -0.61
C PHE A 65 37.57 27.33 -1.82
N ASP A 66 36.54 26.52 -1.95
CA ASP A 66 36.29 25.73 -3.17
C ASP A 66 35.94 26.61 -4.38
N ALA A 67 35.41 27.83 -4.16
CA ALA A 67 35.16 28.83 -5.19
C ALA A 67 36.29 29.88 -5.36
N ALA A 68 37.34 29.84 -4.53
CA ALA A 68 38.42 30.82 -4.54
C ALA A 68 39.30 30.73 -5.81
N ARG A 69 39.92 31.85 -6.18
CA ARG A 69 40.89 31.85 -7.29
C ARG A 69 42.17 31.16 -6.86
N GLU A 70 42.64 30.23 -7.68
CA GLU A 70 43.88 29.51 -7.44
C GLU A 70 45.06 30.20 -8.16
N SER A 71 46.20 30.29 -7.47
CA SER A 71 47.47 30.63 -8.11
C SER A 71 47.97 29.49 -9.01
N GLU A 72 49.09 29.72 -9.70
CA GLU A 72 49.88 28.61 -10.26
C GLU A 72 50.34 27.65 -9.15
N GLU A 73 50.57 26.39 -9.53
CA GLU A 73 51.07 25.36 -8.63
C GLU A 73 52.49 25.68 -8.16
N ARG A 74 52.74 25.47 -6.87
CA ARG A 74 54.03 25.69 -6.22
C ARG A 74 54.45 24.43 -5.47
N GLU A 75 55.73 24.33 -5.18
CA GLU A 75 56.31 23.21 -4.43
C GLU A 75 57.03 23.74 -3.18
N TRP A 76 56.82 23.07 -2.05
CA TRP A 76 57.45 23.41 -0.78
C TRP A 76 57.79 22.13 -0.01
N ALA A 77 59.00 22.05 0.53
CA ALA A 77 59.42 20.95 1.38
C ALA A 77 59.33 21.37 2.85
N ASP A 78 58.73 20.52 3.68
CA ASP A 78 58.65 20.75 5.13
C ASP A 78 59.94 20.34 5.85
N GLY A 79 60.03 20.67 7.14
CA GLY A 79 61.16 20.32 7.99
C GLY A 79 61.33 18.82 8.24
N ALA A 80 60.35 17.99 7.87
CA ALA A 80 60.40 16.53 7.97
C ALA A 80 60.81 15.85 6.65
N GLY A 81 61.06 16.64 5.60
CA GLY A 81 61.47 16.14 4.29
C GLY A 81 60.32 15.70 3.39
N SER A 82 59.06 16.00 3.75
CA SER A 82 57.91 15.78 2.85
C SER A 82 57.82 16.93 1.85
N VAL A 83 57.61 16.59 0.59
CA VAL A 83 57.44 17.54 -0.50
C VAL A 83 55.96 17.72 -0.78
N TRP A 84 55.49 18.95 -0.70
CA TRP A 84 54.09 19.32 -0.89
C TRP A 84 53.95 20.18 -2.14
N ARG A 85 53.07 19.78 -3.06
CA ARG A 85 52.59 20.68 -4.12
C ARG A 85 51.31 21.34 -3.68
N TYR A 86 51.17 22.63 -3.93
CA TYR A 86 50.08 23.42 -3.40
C TYR A 86 49.73 24.60 -4.31
N THR A 87 48.51 25.13 -4.14
CA THR A 87 48.06 26.40 -4.72
C THR A 87 47.66 27.37 -3.62
N VAL A 88 47.82 28.66 -3.90
CA VAL A 88 47.37 29.74 -3.00
C VAL A 88 45.97 30.16 -3.41
N LEU A 89 45.04 30.16 -2.46
CA LEU A 89 43.64 30.53 -2.62
C LEU A 89 43.45 32.00 -2.22
N ASP A 90 43.00 32.82 -3.17
CA ASP A 90 42.75 34.27 -3.00
C ASP A 90 43.89 35.01 -2.23
N GLU A 91 45.14 34.60 -2.46
CA GLU A 91 46.35 35.11 -1.80
C GLU A 91 46.39 34.99 -0.26
N CYS A 92 45.43 34.29 0.37
CA CYS A 92 45.25 34.28 1.82
C CYS A 92 45.30 32.89 2.48
N ALA A 93 45.13 31.82 1.71
CA ALA A 93 45.13 30.44 2.22
C ALA A 93 45.76 29.46 1.24
N VAL A 94 45.97 28.22 1.66
CA VAL A 94 46.65 27.18 0.87
C VAL A 94 45.79 25.92 0.72
N ARG A 95 45.72 25.41 -0.51
CA ARG A 95 45.21 24.07 -0.84
C ARG A 95 46.39 23.15 -1.20
N LEU A 96 46.53 22.04 -0.49
CA LEU A 96 47.55 21.04 -0.80
C LEU A 96 47.04 20.12 -1.92
N LEU A 97 47.78 20.03 -3.01
CA LEU A 97 47.41 19.26 -4.20
C LEU A 97 47.96 17.84 -4.16
N THR A 98 49.25 17.68 -3.84
CA THR A 98 49.91 16.37 -3.71
C THR A 98 50.98 16.40 -2.62
N CYS A 99 51.25 15.24 -2.06
CA CYS A 99 52.29 15.00 -1.05
C CYS A 99 53.17 13.84 -1.52
N ASP A 100 54.48 14.04 -1.51
CA ASP A 100 55.48 12.99 -1.59
C ASP A 100 56.24 12.94 -0.26
N SER A 101 56.05 11.85 0.49
CA SER A 101 56.61 11.69 1.82
C SER A 101 56.99 10.25 2.10
N THR A 102 58.14 10.06 2.75
CA THR A 102 58.58 8.79 3.32
C THR A 102 58.41 8.75 4.84
N ALA A 103 57.78 9.78 5.42
CA ALA A 103 57.55 9.85 6.85
C ALA A 103 56.55 8.77 7.30
N ALA A 104 56.91 8.05 8.37
CA ALA A 104 55.98 7.12 9.01
C ALA A 104 54.82 7.85 9.69
N ASP A 105 55.08 9.03 10.26
CA ASP A 105 54.07 9.90 10.85
C ASP A 105 53.91 11.14 9.97
N LEU A 106 52.87 11.14 9.13
CA LEU A 106 52.56 12.26 8.25
C LEU A 106 51.88 13.37 9.06
N LEU A 107 52.62 14.44 9.31
CA LEU A 107 52.10 15.66 9.91
C LEU A 107 51.74 16.63 8.80
N VAL A 108 50.45 16.82 8.53
CA VAL A 108 50.00 17.80 7.54
C VAL A 108 50.31 19.21 8.08
N PRO A 109 50.99 20.07 7.32
CA PRO A 109 51.38 21.40 7.79
C PRO A 109 50.15 22.26 8.06
N SER A 110 50.13 23.02 9.16
CA SER A 110 49.07 23.99 9.46
C SER A 110 49.18 25.26 8.63
N ALA A 111 50.37 25.55 8.10
CA ALA A 111 50.65 26.69 7.24
C ALA A 111 51.81 26.39 6.28
N VAL A 112 51.74 26.97 5.08
CA VAL A 112 52.82 26.99 4.09
C VAL A 112 53.12 28.45 3.75
N GLU A 113 54.38 28.86 3.85
CA GLU A 113 54.81 30.26 3.62
C GLU A 113 54.01 31.31 4.42
N GLY A 114 53.67 30.96 5.67
CA GLY A 114 52.90 31.84 6.57
C GLY A 114 51.40 31.91 6.27
N LYS A 115 50.89 31.22 5.24
CA LYS A 115 49.47 31.13 4.91
C LYS A 115 48.87 29.82 5.46
N PRO A 116 47.67 29.84 6.07
CA PRO A 116 47.04 28.65 6.63
C PRO A 116 46.67 27.63 5.55
N VAL A 117 46.90 26.35 5.85
CA VAL A 117 46.42 25.24 5.01
C VAL A 117 44.97 24.96 5.37
N VAL A 118 44.07 25.14 4.40
CA VAL A 118 42.61 25.07 4.61
C VAL A 118 41.95 23.89 3.91
N ALA A 119 42.60 23.31 2.90
CA ALA A 119 42.04 22.23 2.10
C ALA A 119 43.11 21.26 1.59
N LEU A 120 42.74 20.00 1.45
CA LEU A 120 43.51 19.00 0.70
C LEU A 120 42.71 18.59 -0.52
N ALA A 121 43.34 18.59 -1.70
CA ALA A 121 42.70 18.22 -2.96
C ALA A 121 42.40 16.70 -3.04
N ASN A 122 41.68 16.32 -4.09
CA ASN A 122 41.40 14.93 -4.39
C ASN A 122 42.71 14.14 -4.49
N ARG A 123 42.81 13.05 -3.73
CA ARG A 123 44.00 12.18 -3.69
C ARG A 123 45.31 12.86 -3.28
N ALA A 124 45.25 13.98 -2.55
CA ALA A 124 46.46 14.75 -2.20
C ALA A 124 47.53 13.95 -1.45
N CYS A 125 47.12 13.00 -0.60
CA CYS A 125 48.02 12.12 0.13
C CYS A 125 47.84 10.65 -0.30
N SER A 126 47.55 10.40 -1.57
CA SER A 126 47.30 9.05 -2.10
C SER A 126 48.59 8.23 -2.25
N GLY A 127 48.52 6.94 -1.93
CA GLY A 127 49.58 5.98 -2.22
C GLY A 127 50.84 6.10 -1.35
N LEU A 128 50.77 6.81 -0.22
CA LEU A 128 51.86 6.92 0.75
C LEU A 128 52.05 5.57 1.45
N ARG A 129 53.02 4.78 0.96
CA ARG A 129 53.24 3.40 1.42
C ARG A 129 53.95 3.32 2.77
N GLU A 130 54.72 4.31 3.16
CA GLU A 130 55.44 4.30 4.44
C GLU A 130 54.63 4.92 5.59
N ALA A 131 53.62 5.74 5.27
CA ALA A 131 52.80 6.43 6.26
C ALA A 131 51.97 5.43 7.08
N ARG A 132 52.19 5.45 8.39
CA ARG A 132 51.47 4.67 9.42
C ARG A 132 50.51 5.52 10.22
N ALA A 133 50.80 6.81 10.38
CA ALA A 133 49.88 7.77 10.97
C ALA A 133 49.72 9.01 10.09
N ALA A 134 48.55 9.62 10.10
CA ALA A 134 48.31 10.94 9.52
C ALA A 134 47.59 11.84 10.51
N VAL A 135 48.17 13.01 10.80
CA VAL A 135 47.59 14.01 11.70
C VAL A 135 47.31 15.27 10.89
N LEU A 136 46.03 15.65 10.83
CA LEU A 136 45.58 16.83 10.11
C LEU A 136 45.35 17.99 11.10
N PRO A 137 45.81 19.21 10.78
CA PRO A 137 45.68 20.35 11.68
C PRO A 137 44.27 20.97 11.62
N ASP A 138 43.89 21.67 12.68
CA ASP A 138 42.59 22.36 12.81
C ASP A 138 42.34 23.48 11.80
N SER A 139 43.37 23.91 11.07
CA SER A 139 43.23 24.86 9.97
C SER A 139 42.54 24.25 8.76
N VAL A 140 42.59 22.92 8.59
CA VAL A 140 41.97 22.20 7.47
C VAL A 140 40.46 22.10 7.69
N LEU A 141 39.71 22.61 6.71
CA LEU A 141 38.25 22.69 6.72
C LEU A 141 37.60 21.75 5.71
N SER A 142 38.31 21.37 4.64
CA SER A 142 37.79 20.47 3.60
C SER A 142 38.82 19.44 3.13
N LEU A 143 38.34 18.24 2.77
CA LEU A 143 39.13 17.13 2.24
C LEU A 143 38.52 16.62 0.95
N GLY A 144 39.34 16.57 -0.10
CA GLY A 144 38.97 16.00 -1.38
C GLY A 144 38.75 14.48 -1.32
N SER A 145 38.03 13.97 -2.31
CA SER A 145 37.70 12.55 -2.42
C SER A 145 38.98 11.71 -2.50
N GLY A 146 39.02 10.63 -1.71
CA GLY A 146 40.16 9.72 -1.69
C GLY A 146 41.47 10.36 -1.26
N VAL A 147 41.45 11.36 -0.38
CA VAL A 147 42.67 12.06 0.07
C VAL A 147 43.79 11.11 0.54
N PHE A 148 43.48 9.99 1.20
CA PHE A 148 44.43 8.94 1.58
C PHE A 148 44.29 7.65 0.76
N TYR A 149 43.82 7.75 -0.49
CA TYR A 149 43.54 6.59 -1.34
C TYR A 149 44.75 5.64 -1.41
N ASN A 150 44.51 4.35 -1.15
CA ASN A 150 45.51 3.28 -1.24
C ASN A 150 46.76 3.49 -0.36
N CYS A 151 46.65 4.20 0.77
CA CYS A 151 47.67 4.22 1.82
C CYS A 151 47.57 2.95 2.65
N SER A 152 48.12 1.85 2.13
CA SER A 152 47.88 0.50 2.66
C SER A 152 48.44 0.25 4.05
N ASN A 153 49.45 1.02 4.49
CA ASN A 153 50.08 0.88 5.81
C ASN A 153 49.55 1.88 6.85
N LEU A 154 48.62 2.75 6.46
CA LEU A 154 48.03 3.76 7.34
C LEU A 154 47.18 3.09 8.41
N ARG A 155 47.59 3.26 9.68
CA ARG A 155 46.97 2.66 10.87
C ARG A 155 46.19 3.66 11.70
N ARG A 156 46.64 4.91 11.75
CA ARG A 156 46.01 5.95 12.57
C ARG A 156 45.74 7.21 11.77
N VAL A 157 44.54 7.75 11.89
CA VAL A 157 44.21 9.07 11.34
C VAL A 157 43.57 9.94 12.41
N VAL A 158 44.08 11.17 12.53
CA VAL A 158 43.48 12.22 13.35
C VAL A 158 42.91 13.29 12.45
N LEU A 159 41.58 13.36 12.36
CA LEU A 159 40.89 14.39 11.59
C LEU A 159 40.80 15.71 12.38
N PRO A 160 40.74 16.86 11.68
CA PRO A 160 40.64 18.20 12.28
C PRO A 160 39.45 18.37 13.23
N SER A 161 39.67 19.07 14.35
CA SER A 161 38.60 19.35 15.32
C SER A 161 37.55 20.34 14.80
N ARG A 162 37.92 21.19 13.83
CA ARG A 162 37.02 22.21 13.26
C ARG A 162 36.24 21.75 12.04
N MET A 163 36.40 20.52 11.59
CA MET A 163 35.68 20.01 10.43
C MET A 163 34.32 19.43 10.84
N ALA A 164 33.31 19.64 9.99
CA ALA A 164 31.92 19.26 10.22
C ALA A 164 31.40 18.14 9.31
N SER A 165 32.21 17.64 8.37
CA SER A 165 31.85 16.61 7.39
C SER A 165 32.70 15.35 7.56
N PHE A 166 32.18 14.21 7.11
CA PHE A 166 32.89 12.95 7.04
C PHE A 166 32.53 12.20 5.76
N ASP A 167 33.51 11.71 5.02
CA ASP A 167 33.33 10.86 3.84
C ASP A 167 34.18 9.58 3.99
N PRO A 168 33.58 8.37 3.98
CA PRO A 168 34.34 7.12 4.05
C PRO A 168 35.33 6.95 2.88
N GLY A 169 35.05 7.59 1.74
CA GLY A 169 35.89 7.59 0.55
C GLY A 169 37.30 8.13 0.79
N TRP A 170 37.51 8.96 1.81
CA TRP A 170 38.85 9.48 2.19
C TRP A 170 39.86 8.38 2.45
N PHE A 171 39.41 7.22 2.95
CA PHE A 171 40.26 6.09 3.38
C PHE A 171 40.14 4.87 2.47
N ARG A 172 39.63 5.04 1.25
CA ARG A 172 39.46 3.93 0.32
C ARG A 172 40.82 3.28 0.01
N GLY A 173 40.94 1.99 0.33
CA GLY A 173 42.19 1.22 0.18
C GLY A 173 43.14 1.27 1.38
N CYS A 174 42.78 1.96 2.47
CA CYS A 174 43.49 1.90 3.74
C CYS A 174 43.11 0.64 4.53
N SER A 175 43.63 -0.51 4.12
CA SER A 175 43.25 -1.81 4.70
C SER A 175 43.71 -2.06 6.14
N HIS A 176 44.62 -1.24 6.67
CA HIS A 176 45.14 -1.37 8.03
C HIS A 176 44.73 -0.22 8.96
N LEU A 177 43.76 0.61 8.60
CA LEU A 177 43.30 1.71 9.45
C LEU A 177 42.62 1.14 10.70
N GLU A 178 43.31 1.23 11.83
CA GLU A 178 42.94 0.68 13.13
C GLU A 178 42.38 1.76 14.07
N GLU A 179 42.86 3.01 13.95
CA GLU A 179 42.47 4.11 14.83
C GLU A 179 42.01 5.34 14.03
N LEU A 180 40.82 5.85 14.37
CA LEU A 180 40.26 7.05 13.73
C LEU A 180 39.75 8.02 14.78
N THR A 181 40.25 9.26 14.74
CA THR A 181 39.60 10.40 15.41
C THR A 181 38.69 11.09 14.42
N LEU A 182 37.40 11.15 14.75
CA LEU A 182 36.39 11.81 13.93
C LEU A 182 36.56 13.34 13.96
N PRO A 183 36.06 14.04 12.94
CA PRO A 183 36.03 15.50 12.93
C PRO A 183 35.32 16.05 14.17
N GLY A 184 35.89 17.09 14.78
CA GLY A 184 35.40 17.59 16.06
C GLY A 184 34.01 18.21 16.00
N LEU A 185 33.55 18.72 14.85
CA LEU A 185 32.19 19.27 14.68
C LEU A 185 31.24 18.34 13.92
N LEU A 186 31.63 17.09 13.67
CA LEU A 186 30.78 16.11 13.00
C LEU A 186 29.46 15.96 13.75
N GLU A 187 28.33 16.10 13.06
CA GLU A 187 27.01 16.15 13.68
C GLU A 187 26.53 14.82 14.26
N GLU A 188 26.64 13.77 13.45
CA GLU A 188 26.11 12.44 13.71
C GLU A 188 27.09 11.35 13.26
N ILE A 189 27.19 10.28 14.04
CA ILE A 189 27.86 9.04 13.62
C ILE A 189 26.89 8.21 12.78
N THR A 190 27.23 7.99 11.52
CA THR A 190 26.44 7.15 10.60
C THR A 190 27.16 5.81 10.34
N PRO A 191 26.47 4.79 9.79
CA PRO A 191 27.09 3.49 9.49
C PRO A 191 28.31 3.57 8.55
N SER A 192 28.45 4.66 7.78
CA SER A 192 29.57 4.87 6.84
C SER A 192 30.93 4.95 7.54
N VAL A 193 30.97 5.41 8.79
CA VAL A 193 32.21 5.45 9.61
C VAL A 193 32.83 4.05 9.74
N PHE A 194 32.00 3.00 9.71
CA PHE A 194 32.40 1.61 9.88
C PHE A 194 32.62 0.86 8.55
N GLU A 195 32.71 1.57 7.43
CA GLU A 195 33.12 0.97 6.14
C GLU A 195 34.62 0.64 6.10
N ALA A 196 35.42 1.24 6.99
CA ALA A 196 36.81 0.88 7.19
C ALA A 196 36.90 -0.52 7.85
N PRO A 197 37.43 -1.55 7.14
CA PRO A 197 37.24 -2.96 7.54
C PRO A 197 38.03 -3.39 8.79
N SER A 198 39.02 -2.60 9.19
CA SER A 198 40.00 -2.92 10.22
C SER A 198 39.96 -1.97 11.42
N LEU A 199 38.95 -1.10 11.50
CA LEU A 199 38.85 -0.09 12.55
C LEU A 199 38.60 -0.74 13.92
N LYS A 200 39.51 -0.49 14.86
CA LYS A 200 39.51 -1.02 16.24
C LYS A 200 39.21 0.06 17.28
N THR A 201 39.67 1.29 17.05
CA THR A 201 39.49 2.40 17.98
C THR A 201 38.85 3.59 17.29
N LEU A 202 37.78 4.11 17.88
CA LEU A 202 37.10 5.32 17.43
C LEU A 202 37.14 6.39 18.53
N VAL A 203 37.51 7.61 18.16
CA VAL A 203 37.40 8.80 19.01
C VAL A 203 36.31 9.71 18.44
N VAL A 204 35.24 9.91 19.21
CA VAL A 204 34.11 10.77 18.84
C VAL A 204 34.43 12.22 19.19
N GLY A 205 34.18 13.14 18.26
CA GLY A 205 34.49 14.56 18.41
C GLY A 205 33.61 15.29 19.43
N ALA A 206 34.08 16.45 19.92
CA ALA A 206 33.39 17.27 20.94
C ALA A 206 31.99 17.75 20.51
N GLY A 207 31.80 18.00 19.23
CA GLY A 207 30.57 18.51 18.65
C GLY A 207 29.62 17.45 18.15
N THR A 208 29.91 16.17 18.29
CA THR A 208 28.97 15.10 17.90
C THR A 208 27.82 14.99 18.88
N THR A 209 26.59 15.00 18.35
CA THR A 209 25.36 15.10 19.17
C THR A 209 24.60 13.80 19.27
N CYS A 210 24.73 12.91 18.28
CA CYS A 210 24.03 11.62 18.24
C CYS A 210 24.74 10.60 17.34
N ALA A 211 24.19 9.40 17.29
CA ALA A 211 24.51 8.38 16.31
C ALA A 211 23.21 7.87 15.67
N ALA A 212 23.25 7.60 14.37
CA ALA A 212 22.12 7.05 13.65
C ALA A 212 21.73 5.68 14.23
N PRO A 213 20.43 5.32 14.29
CA PRO A 213 19.99 4.02 14.81
C PRO A 213 20.68 2.85 14.11
N GLY A 214 21.44 2.06 14.88
CA GLY A 214 22.19 0.90 14.38
C GLY A 214 23.51 1.24 13.68
N ALA A 215 24.03 2.47 13.84
CA ALA A 215 25.34 2.87 13.31
C ALA A 215 26.44 1.85 13.63
N PHE A 216 26.40 1.25 14.82
CA PHE A 216 27.38 0.28 15.29
C PHE A 216 27.14 -1.17 14.83
N GLY A 217 26.08 -1.47 14.06
CA GLY A 217 25.74 -2.85 13.69
C GLY A 217 26.75 -3.58 12.79
N LYS A 218 27.73 -2.85 12.22
CA LYS A 218 28.89 -3.40 11.49
C LYS A 218 30.21 -3.16 12.22
N SER A 219 30.16 -2.60 13.43
CA SER A 219 31.34 -2.21 14.18
C SER A 219 32.24 -3.43 14.44
N ARG A 220 33.55 -3.21 14.38
CA ARG A 220 34.56 -4.16 14.84
C ARG A 220 35.47 -3.54 15.89
N LEU A 221 34.98 -2.47 16.51
CA LEU A 221 35.73 -1.73 17.52
C LEU A 221 36.05 -2.65 18.71
N GLU A 222 37.24 -2.44 19.23
CA GLU A 222 37.74 -2.95 20.51
C GLU A 222 37.65 -1.86 21.59
N ALA A 223 37.66 -0.58 21.18
CA ALA A 223 37.55 0.57 22.08
C ALA A 223 36.78 1.76 21.45
N LEU A 224 35.99 2.44 22.28
CA LEU A 224 35.30 3.69 21.96
C LEU A 224 35.67 4.77 22.98
N SER A 225 36.11 5.93 22.50
CA SER A 225 36.31 7.12 23.32
C SER A 225 35.47 8.28 22.80
N VAL A 226 35.11 9.18 23.70
CA VAL A 226 34.40 10.43 23.38
C VAL A 226 35.25 11.57 23.91
N ASP A 227 35.40 12.62 23.12
CA ASP A 227 36.10 13.84 23.54
C ASP A 227 35.55 14.34 24.89
N PRO A 228 36.41 14.62 25.89
CA PRO A 228 35.98 15.08 27.21
C PRO A 228 35.09 16.34 27.18
N GLU A 229 35.28 17.20 26.18
CA GLU A 229 34.51 18.44 25.98
C GLU A 229 33.14 18.19 25.32
N ASN A 230 32.82 16.95 24.95
CA ASN A 230 31.52 16.64 24.39
C ASN A 230 30.40 16.84 25.42
N ALA A 231 29.49 17.77 25.12
CA ALA A 231 28.37 18.14 26.00
C ALA A 231 27.15 17.21 25.90
N PHE A 232 27.09 16.32 24.90
CA PHE A 232 25.91 15.54 24.54
C PHE A 232 26.09 14.05 24.73
N LEU A 233 27.31 13.56 24.59
CA LEU A 233 27.65 12.15 24.55
C LEU A 233 28.70 11.82 25.61
N GLU A 234 28.70 10.57 26.05
CA GLU A 234 29.77 9.97 26.82
C GLU A 234 29.84 8.46 26.55
N THR A 235 30.86 7.80 27.07
CA THR A 235 31.12 6.37 26.84
C THR A 235 31.63 5.71 28.11
N ASP A 236 31.43 4.41 28.23
CA ASP A 236 32.10 3.54 29.21
C ASP A 236 33.32 2.80 28.63
N GLY A 237 33.71 3.12 27.40
CA GLY A 237 34.75 2.44 26.63
C GLY A 237 34.21 1.42 25.62
N LEU A 238 32.97 0.95 25.81
CA LEU A 238 32.35 -0.10 25.00
C LEU A 238 31.08 0.37 24.29
N ALA A 239 30.29 1.22 24.94
CA ALA A 239 29.01 1.69 24.43
C ALA A 239 28.89 3.21 24.50
N LEU A 240 28.13 3.76 23.55
CA LEU A 240 27.84 5.18 23.46
C LEU A 240 26.55 5.50 24.24
N TYR A 241 26.63 6.52 25.08
CA TYR A 241 25.53 7.04 25.89
C TYR A 241 25.29 8.52 25.60
N THR A 242 24.10 8.98 25.94
CA THR A 242 23.86 10.41 26.18
C THR A 242 24.58 10.88 27.44
N LYS A 243 24.91 12.17 27.51
CA LYS A 243 25.52 12.80 28.70
C LYS A 243 24.62 12.59 29.93
N GLY A 244 25.22 12.22 31.06
CA GLY A 244 24.53 11.75 32.26
C GLY A 244 24.02 10.31 32.19
N ARG A 245 24.39 9.56 31.15
CA ARG A 245 24.04 8.14 30.88
C ARG A 245 22.55 7.81 30.94
N LYS A 246 21.68 8.78 30.61
CA LYS A 246 20.22 8.60 30.69
C LYS A 246 19.65 7.70 29.59
N ALA A 247 20.33 7.61 28.46
CA ALA A 247 19.96 6.74 27.36
C ALA A 247 21.21 6.06 26.76
N LEU A 248 21.11 4.74 26.54
CA LEU A 248 22.09 3.94 25.80
C LEU A 248 21.79 4.07 24.31
N ILE A 249 22.71 4.67 23.56
CA ILE A 249 22.56 4.90 22.12
C ILE A 249 22.93 3.64 21.34
N GLY A 250 24.02 2.98 21.70
CA GLY A 250 24.39 1.71 21.10
C GLY A 250 25.68 1.11 21.66
N LEU A 251 25.75 -0.21 21.65
CA LEU A 251 26.95 -0.96 21.97
C LEU A 251 27.89 -0.90 20.75
N ALA A 252 29.07 -0.30 20.93
CA ALA A 252 30.02 -0.12 19.84
C ALA A 252 31.02 -1.28 19.75
N VAL A 253 31.35 -1.90 20.87
CA VAL A 253 32.29 -3.03 20.98
C VAL A 253 31.51 -4.32 21.17
N HIS A 254 31.77 -5.34 20.34
CA HIS A 254 31.09 -6.63 20.47
C HIS A 254 31.44 -7.30 21.80
N GLN A 255 30.41 -7.77 22.50
CA GLN A 255 30.52 -8.44 23.80
C GLN A 255 29.54 -9.60 23.84
N ASP A 256 29.92 -10.65 24.56
CA ASP A 256 29.02 -11.77 24.87
C ASP A 256 28.10 -11.41 26.06
N GLU A 257 28.58 -10.59 26.98
CA GLU A 257 27.83 -10.05 28.11
C GLU A 257 28.06 -8.55 28.28
N TYR A 258 27.01 -7.80 28.59
CA TYR A 258 27.12 -6.35 28.80
C TYR A 258 26.28 -5.88 29.98
N ARG A 259 26.77 -4.92 30.76
CA ARG A 259 26.03 -4.28 31.85
C ARG A 259 25.76 -2.83 31.52
N ILE A 260 24.49 -2.46 31.46
CA ILE A 260 24.10 -1.08 31.22
C ILE A 260 24.40 -0.23 32.47
N ALA A 261 24.88 0.99 32.25
CA ALA A 261 25.23 1.92 33.33
C ALA A 261 24.03 2.24 34.25
N PRO A 262 24.24 2.34 35.58
CA PRO A 262 23.18 2.72 36.52
C PRO A 262 22.54 4.07 36.18
N GLY A 263 21.23 4.20 36.39
CA GLY A 263 20.49 5.44 36.13
C GLY A 263 20.13 5.65 34.65
N CYS A 264 20.51 4.73 33.76
CA CYS A 264 20.01 4.66 32.39
C CYS A 264 18.51 4.36 32.40
N ARG A 265 17.75 5.10 31.59
CA ARG A 265 16.29 5.02 31.50
C ARG A 265 15.80 4.46 30.17
N ILE A 266 16.59 4.59 29.10
CA ILE A 266 16.18 4.26 27.74
C ILE A 266 17.25 3.44 27.05
N ILE A 267 16.84 2.34 26.41
CA ILE A 267 17.64 1.64 25.42
C ILE A 267 17.16 2.12 24.05
N CYS A 268 18.00 2.84 23.30
CA CYS A 268 17.61 3.43 22.02
C CYS A 268 17.35 2.36 20.95
N SER A 269 16.63 2.77 19.91
CA SER A 269 16.37 1.92 18.75
C SER A 269 17.67 1.38 18.16
N LYS A 270 17.71 0.07 17.91
CA LYS A 270 18.87 -0.67 17.37
C LYS A 270 20.14 -0.62 18.22
N ALA A 271 20.07 -0.32 19.52
CA ALA A 271 21.25 -0.20 20.39
C ALA A 271 22.17 -1.44 20.43
N PHE A 272 21.61 -2.65 20.37
CA PHE A 272 22.34 -3.93 20.32
C PHE A 272 22.11 -4.70 19.01
N ASN A 273 21.53 -4.05 17.99
CA ASN A 273 21.12 -4.74 16.78
C ASN A 273 22.30 -5.45 16.10
N ARG A 274 22.12 -6.72 15.73
CA ARG A 274 23.13 -7.57 15.08
C ARG A 274 24.37 -7.90 15.93
N HIS A 275 24.34 -7.67 17.24
CA HIS A 275 25.34 -8.23 18.16
C HIS A 275 25.04 -9.72 18.39
N SER A 276 25.36 -10.55 17.39
CA SER A 276 24.96 -11.97 17.32
C SER A 276 25.61 -12.88 18.36
N THR A 277 26.62 -12.41 19.10
CA THR A 277 27.24 -13.15 20.22
C THR A 277 26.71 -12.70 21.59
N LEU A 278 26.03 -11.55 21.66
CA LEU A 278 25.52 -10.99 22.92
C LEU A 278 24.44 -11.90 23.50
N ALA A 279 24.81 -12.64 24.53
CA ALA A 279 23.99 -13.66 25.18
C ALA A 279 23.33 -13.17 26.47
N ARG A 280 23.87 -12.11 27.09
CA ARG A 280 23.36 -11.57 28.35
C ARG A 280 23.49 -10.04 28.40
N VAL A 281 22.45 -9.37 28.89
CA VAL A 281 22.50 -7.94 29.23
C VAL A 281 21.94 -7.72 30.63
N ASP A 282 22.77 -7.21 31.53
CA ASP A 282 22.34 -6.81 32.88
C ASP A 282 21.68 -5.41 32.80
N LEU A 283 20.40 -5.33 33.16
CA LEU A 283 19.58 -4.12 33.11
C LEU A 283 19.44 -3.47 34.50
N PRO A 284 19.64 -2.15 34.66
CA PRO A 284 19.31 -1.46 35.90
C PRO A 284 17.80 -1.24 36.05
N ASP A 285 17.32 -1.17 37.29
CA ASP A 285 15.88 -0.97 37.61
C ASP A 285 15.28 0.31 37.04
N SER A 286 16.12 1.28 36.69
CA SER A 286 15.72 2.58 36.13
C SER A 286 15.30 2.55 34.66
N ILE A 287 15.52 1.44 33.94
CA ILE A 287 15.12 1.32 32.54
C ILE A 287 13.59 1.38 32.44
N ALA A 288 13.09 2.37 31.72
CA ALA A 288 11.68 2.63 31.49
C ALA A 288 11.21 2.23 30.09
N SER A 289 12.10 2.23 29.08
CA SER A 289 11.74 1.96 27.69
C SER A 289 12.82 1.20 26.93
N ILE A 290 12.40 0.24 26.10
CA ILE A 290 13.23 -0.49 25.13
C ILE A 290 12.79 -0.11 23.71
N GLY A 291 13.69 0.51 22.96
CA GLY A 291 13.44 1.04 21.61
C GLY A 291 13.28 -0.03 20.53
N SER A 292 12.85 0.41 19.35
CA SER A 292 12.56 -0.50 18.24
C SER A 292 13.84 -1.22 17.77
N TYR A 293 13.74 -2.51 17.51
CA TYR A 293 14.90 -3.35 17.14
C TYR A 293 16.08 -3.34 18.14
N ALA A 294 15.90 -2.87 19.38
CA ALA A 294 17.00 -2.67 20.32
C ALA A 294 17.87 -3.92 20.51
N PHE A 295 17.28 -5.10 20.65
CA PHE A 295 17.95 -6.40 20.79
C PHE A 295 17.85 -7.27 19.54
N ALA A 296 17.34 -6.76 18.42
CA ALA A 296 17.06 -7.59 17.26
C ALA A 296 18.34 -8.26 16.71
N HIS A 297 18.24 -9.55 16.37
CA HIS A 297 19.35 -10.39 15.94
C HIS A 297 20.49 -10.55 16.99
N THR A 298 20.17 -10.54 18.28
CA THR A 298 21.12 -10.92 19.36
C THR A 298 21.01 -12.40 19.73
N ALA A 299 21.93 -12.88 20.56
CA ALA A 299 21.93 -14.26 21.08
C ALA A 299 21.37 -14.38 22.49
N ILE A 300 20.64 -13.37 22.98
CA ILE A 300 20.08 -13.40 24.33
C ILE A 300 19.18 -14.63 24.51
N ARG A 301 19.31 -15.27 25.68
CA ARG A 301 18.53 -16.47 26.01
C ARG A 301 17.33 -16.20 26.89
N GLU A 302 17.47 -15.20 27.74
CA GLU A 302 16.44 -14.79 28.67
C GLU A 302 16.40 -13.28 28.81
N PHE A 303 15.22 -12.78 29.14
CA PHE A 303 14.99 -11.39 29.46
C PHE A 303 14.11 -11.30 30.71
N THR A 304 14.53 -10.49 31.67
CA THR A 304 13.72 -10.12 32.85
C THR A 304 13.54 -8.63 32.83
N ALA A 305 12.29 -8.18 32.78
CA ALA A 305 11.95 -6.78 32.78
C ALA A 305 12.37 -6.11 34.11
N PRO A 306 13.04 -4.96 34.07
CA PRO A 306 13.30 -4.15 35.26
C PRO A 306 12.01 -3.49 35.77
N ALA A 307 11.99 -3.13 37.05
CA ALA A 307 10.77 -2.69 37.76
C ALA A 307 10.09 -1.44 37.15
N GLN A 308 10.85 -0.53 36.52
CA GLN A 308 10.31 0.70 35.94
C GLN A 308 9.94 0.58 34.45
N LEU A 309 10.13 -0.60 33.83
CA LEU A 309 9.85 -0.79 32.41
C LEU A 309 8.37 -0.59 32.11
N ARG A 310 8.04 0.39 31.27
CA ARG A 310 6.69 0.68 30.79
C ARG A 310 6.47 0.26 29.35
N ASP A 311 7.52 0.32 28.52
CA ASP A 311 7.38 0.19 27.07
C ASP A 311 8.41 -0.74 26.44
N VAL A 312 7.94 -1.70 25.65
CA VAL A 312 8.75 -2.50 24.71
C VAL A 312 8.29 -2.19 23.30
N ARG A 313 9.13 -1.54 22.50
CA ARG A 313 8.76 -1.06 21.16
C ARG A 313 8.81 -2.14 20.08
N GLU A 314 8.44 -1.76 18.87
CA GLU A 314 8.33 -2.64 17.72
C GLU A 314 9.62 -3.42 17.45
N ARG A 315 9.51 -4.73 17.25
CA ARG A 315 10.64 -5.62 16.92
C ARG A 315 11.79 -5.57 17.91
N ALA A 316 11.57 -5.14 19.16
CA ALA A 316 12.62 -5.01 20.18
C ALA A 316 13.51 -6.25 20.29
N PHE A 317 12.93 -7.46 20.28
CA PHE A 317 13.62 -8.76 20.34
C PHE A 317 13.45 -9.59 19.06
N PHE A 318 13.20 -8.93 17.92
CA PHE A 318 12.98 -9.61 16.65
C PHE A 318 14.17 -10.50 16.26
N ASN A 319 13.88 -11.75 15.90
CA ASN A 319 14.87 -12.71 15.41
C ASN A 319 15.98 -13.01 16.44
N CYS A 320 15.66 -12.90 17.73
CA CYS A 320 16.48 -13.42 18.83
C CYS A 320 16.21 -14.93 18.98
N ARG A 321 16.73 -15.73 18.05
CA ARG A 321 16.39 -17.17 17.91
C ARG A 321 16.75 -18.04 19.11
N LYS A 322 17.51 -17.51 20.07
CA LYS A 322 17.89 -18.20 21.32
C LYS A 322 17.05 -17.76 22.52
N LEU A 323 16.18 -16.76 22.37
CA LEU A 323 15.37 -16.23 23.46
C LEU A 323 14.26 -17.22 23.80
N GLU A 324 14.44 -17.92 24.91
CA GLU A 324 13.57 -19.01 25.39
C GLU A 324 12.67 -18.55 26.55
N ARG A 325 13.07 -17.52 27.30
CA ARG A 325 12.35 -17.05 28.47
C ARG A 325 12.23 -15.53 28.54
N VAL A 326 11.01 -15.02 28.70
CA VAL A 326 10.72 -13.60 28.92
C VAL A 326 9.85 -13.47 30.18
N LEU A 327 10.34 -12.72 31.15
CA LEU A 327 9.61 -12.32 32.35
C LEU A 327 9.29 -10.83 32.25
N LEU A 328 8.01 -10.51 31.99
CA LEU A 328 7.52 -9.13 31.96
C LEU A 328 7.19 -8.68 33.39
N GLY A 329 7.38 -7.39 33.67
CA GLY A 329 7.11 -6.81 34.99
C GLY A 329 5.70 -6.22 35.06
N ASP A 330 5.11 -6.20 36.26
CA ASP A 330 3.75 -5.72 36.58
C ASP A 330 3.48 -4.24 36.20
N GLY A 331 4.51 -3.54 35.75
CA GLY A 331 4.46 -2.16 35.33
C GLY A 331 4.35 -1.92 33.83
N LEU A 332 4.46 -2.96 32.99
CA LEU A 332 4.52 -2.83 31.55
C LEU A 332 3.16 -2.40 30.98
N GLU A 333 3.15 -1.33 30.19
CA GLU A 333 1.93 -0.72 29.64
C GLU A 333 1.78 -0.96 28.14
N TYR A 334 2.89 -1.08 27.40
CA TYR A 334 2.89 -1.17 25.94
C TYR A 334 3.84 -2.23 25.40
N VAL A 335 3.34 -3.02 24.43
CA VAL A 335 4.16 -3.95 23.63
C VAL A 335 3.89 -3.71 22.15
N GLY A 336 4.94 -3.34 21.41
CA GLY A 336 4.88 -3.05 19.99
C GLY A 336 4.80 -4.30 19.10
N ALA A 337 4.48 -4.08 17.82
CA ALA A 337 4.34 -5.17 16.87
C ALA A 337 5.67 -5.91 16.69
N ASN A 338 5.59 -7.21 16.48
CA ASN A 338 6.68 -8.14 16.29
C ASN A 338 7.74 -8.09 17.40
N ALA A 339 7.42 -7.57 18.59
CA ALA A 339 8.39 -7.37 19.67
C ALA A 339 9.17 -8.65 20.00
N PHE A 340 8.53 -9.83 19.90
CA PHE A 340 9.13 -11.14 20.18
C PHE A 340 9.03 -12.12 19.01
N SER A 341 8.83 -11.64 17.78
CA SER A 341 8.75 -12.54 16.61
C SER A 341 10.10 -13.20 16.29
N ASP A 342 10.04 -14.40 15.72
CA ASP A 342 11.20 -15.26 15.39
C ASP A 342 12.11 -15.55 16.60
N THR A 343 11.49 -15.77 17.77
CA THR A 343 12.17 -16.19 19.01
C THR A 343 11.86 -17.65 19.34
N ALA A 344 12.59 -18.24 20.28
CA ALA A 344 12.37 -19.62 20.74
C ALA A 344 11.31 -19.71 21.85
N LEU A 345 10.56 -18.63 22.12
CA LEU A 345 9.57 -18.59 23.19
C LEU A 345 8.52 -19.68 23.01
N ALA A 346 8.27 -20.39 24.11
CA ALA A 346 7.19 -21.35 24.24
C ALA A 346 6.10 -20.86 25.20
N HIS A 347 6.36 -19.82 26.00
CA HIS A 347 5.40 -19.21 26.91
C HIS A 347 5.64 -17.69 27.00
N LEU A 348 4.57 -16.90 27.14
CA LEU A 348 4.62 -15.46 27.33
C LEU A 348 3.42 -14.97 28.14
N ARG A 349 3.67 -14.42 29.33
CA ARG A 349 2.63 -13.86 30.21
C ARG A 349 2.77 -12.34 30.26
N PHE A 350 1.68 -11.65 29.95
CA PHE A 350 1.59 -10.20 30.06
C PHE A 350 0.92 -9.78 31.38
N PRO A 351 1.33 -8.63 31.95
CA PRO A 351 0.77 -8.14 33.20
C PRO A 351 -0.59 -7.43 33.01
N ALA A 352 -1.33 -7.25 34.10
CA ALA A 352 -2.62 -6.55 34.11
C ALA A 352 -2.50 -5.06 33.77
N SER A 353 -1.31 -4.47 33.92
CA SER A 353 -1.01 -3.08 33.57
C SER A 353 -1.01 -2.80 32.06
N LEU A 354 -1.04 -3.83 31.22
CA LEU A 354 -0.92 -3.68 29.77
C LEU A 354 -2.14 -2.93 29.19
N LYS A 355 -1.87 -1.78 28.57
CA LYS A 355 -2.88 -0.90 27.96
C LYS A 355 -3.06 -1.15 26.46
N ALA A 356 -1.99 -1.54 25.78
CA ALA A 356 -1.97 -1.80 24.35
C ALA A 356 -0.94 -2.87 23.97
N MET A 357 -1.33 -3.71 22.99
CA MET A 357 -0.51 -4.76 22.41
C MET A 357 -0.71 -4.77 20.89
N ASN A 358 0.33 -4.46 20.13
CA ASN A 358 0.21 -4.45 18.68
C ASN A 358 0.45 -5.83 18.08
N HIS A 359 -0.37 -6.19 17.10
CA HIS A 359 -0.32 -7.49 16.41
C HIS A 359 0.56 -7.45 15.15
N PRO A 360 1.27 -8.55 14.80
CA PRO A 360 1.49 -9.73 15.64
C PRO A 360 2.48 -9.40 16.77
N VAL A 361 2.48 -10.14 17.89
CA VAL A 361 3.44 -9.88 18.99
C VAL A 361 4.61 -10.86 19.02
N ALA A 362 4.36 -12.11 18.64
CA ALA A 362 5.28 -13.24 18.76
C ALA A 362 5.08 -14.23 17.59
N GLU A 363 5.03 -13.72 16.36
CA GLU A 363 4.93 -14.55 15.15
C GLU A 363 6.19 -15.42 14.98
N GLY A 364 6.04 -16.64 14.45
CA GLY A 364 7.18 -17.55 14.25
C GLY A 364 7.80 -18.09 15.54
N THR A 365 7.06 -18.04 16.66
CA THR A 365 7.46 -18.65 17.94
C THR A 365 6.82 -20.03 18.14
N ASN A 366 7.15 -20.71 19.24
CA ASN A 366 6.52 -21.98 19.64
C ASN A 366 5.29 -21.76 20.53
N ILE A 367 4.81 -20.52 20.67
CA ILE A 367 3.63 -20.18 21.47
C ILE A 367 2.37 -20.74 20.80
N ARG A 368 1.55 -21.43 21.58
CA ARG A 368 0.24 -21.97 21.17
C ARG A 368 -0.90 -21.25 21.90
N PHE A 369 -2.01 -21.06 21.21
CA PHE A 369 -3.18 -20.33 21.72
C PHE A 369 -4.31 -21.22 22.24
N THR A 370 -4.16 -22.55 22.16
CA THR A 370 -5.23 -23.51 22.43
C THR A 370 -5.53 -23.67 23.93
N ALA A 371 -6.82 -23.83 24.27
CA ALA A 371 -7.33 -23.89 25.64
C ALA A 371 -6.63 -24.89 26.59
N SER A 372 -6.07 -26.00 26.09
CA SER A 372 -5.40 -27.02 26.91
C SER A 372 -3.92 -26.74 27.18
N ASP A 373 -3.30 -25.82 26.44
CA ASP A 373 -1.85 -25.58 26.42
C ASP A 373 -1.54 -24.10 26.14
N GLN A 374 -2.35 -23.19 26.71
CA GLN A 374 -2.19 -21.75 26.48
C GLN A 374 -0.83 -21.28 26.98
N ALA A 375 0.07 -21.10 26.02
CA ALA A 375 1.40 -20.57 26.24
C ALA A 375 1.37 -19.06 26.47
N ILE A 376 0.33 -18.38 25.98
CA ILE A 376 0.18 -16.94 26.07
C ILE A 376 -1.01 -16.56 26.96
N SER A 377 -0.83 -15.55 27.81
CA SER A 377 -1.88 -15.08 28.72
C SER A 377 -1.69 -13.62 29.09
N ILE A 378 -2.78 -12.97 29.51
CA ILE A 378 -2.78 -11.64 30.13
C ILE A 378 -3.36 -11.80 31.53
N GLU A 379 -2.71 -11.22 32.54
CA GLU A 379 -3.22 -11.22 33.91
C GLU A 379 -4.58 -10.53 34.06
N GLU A 380 -5.40 -11.06 34.96
CA GLU A 380 -6.73 -10.53 35.23
C GLU A 380 -6.71 -9.13 35.87
N GLY A 381 -7.80 -8.39 35.71
CA GLY A 381 -7.98 -7.06 36.30
C GLY A 381 -7.49 -5.88 35.43
N GLY A 382 -6.82 -6.17 34.32
CA GLY A 382 -6.40 -5.18 33.33
C GLY A 382 -7.48 -4.73 32.35
N VAL A 383 -7.17 -3.70 31.56
CA VAL A 383 -8.01 -3.20 30.46
C VAL A 383 -8.04 -4.15 29.26
N LEU A 384 -6.99 -4.97 29.09
CA LEU A 384 -6.93 -6.03 28.09
C LEU A 384 -7.19 -7.40 28.71
N SER A 385 -7.70 -8.33 27.91
CA SER A 385 -7.81 -9.75 28.25
C SER A 385 -7.66 -10.62 27.01
N LEU A 386 -7.10 -11.81 27.18
CA LEU A 386 -6.97 -12.83 26.15
C LEU A 386 -7.78 -14.05 26.57
N ASP A 387 -8.66 -14.56 25.71
CA ASP A 387 -9.46 -15.75 25.99
C ASP A 387 -8.78 -17.07 25.56
N ALA A 388 -9.43 -18.19 25.88
CA ALA A 388 -9.01 -19.54 25.54
C ALA A 388 -9.00 -19.86 24.03
N HIS A 389 -9.62 -19.00 23.21
CA HIS A 389 -9.83 -19.14 21.78
C HIS A 389 -8.94 -18.18 20.95
N GLY A 390 -8.00 -17.49 21.61
CA GLY A 390 -7.10 -16.55 20.95
C GLY A 390 -7.72 -15.17 20.68
N GLY A 391 -8.90 -14.86 21.21
CA GLY A 391 -9.50 -13.53 21.12
C GLY A 391 -8.85 -12.55 22.11
N LEU A 392 -8.29 -11.46 21.60
CA LEU A 392 -7.82 -10.31 22.38
C LEU A 392 -8.96 -9.30 22.52
N TYR A 393 -9.34 -8.98 23.74
CA TYR A 393 -10.42 -8.06 24.05
C TYR A 393 -9.94 -6.85 24.84
N ARG A 394 -10.55 -5.70 24.56
CA ARG A 394 -10.52 -4.52 25.42
C ARG A 394 -11.80 -4.45 26.26
N ARG A 395 -11.65 -4.11 27.54
CA ARG A 395 -12.77 -3.77 28.42
C ARG A 395 -13.11 -2.30 28.26
N CYS A 396 -14.31 -2.04 27.77
CA CYS A 396 -14.89 -0.70 27.64
C CYS A 396 -16.05 -0.52 28.63
N ALA A 397 -16.60 0.68 28.71
CA ALA A 397 -17.69 0.99 29.64
C ALA A 397 -19.02 0.32 29.25
N ASP A 398 -19.20 0.03 27.96
CA ASP A 398 -20.36 -0.57 27.31
C ASP A 398 -20.25 -2.09 27.13
N GLY A 399 -19.05 -2.66 27.17
CA GLY A 399 -18.83 -4.11 27.13
C GLY A 399 -17.41 -4.48 26.71
N LEU A 400 -17.24 -5.72 26.24
CA LEU A 400 -15.99 -6.15 25.63
C LEU A 400 -15.94 -5.77 24.15
N HIS A 401 -14.77 -5.37 23.68
CA HIS A 401 -14.48 -5.09 22.28
C HIS A 401 -13.43 -6.09 21.82
N LEU A 402 -13.75 -6.93 20.83
CA LEU A 402 -12.78 -7.86 20.24
C LEU A 402 -11.83 -7.06 19.35
N GLU A 403 -10.61 -6.83 19.83
CA GLU A 403 -9.57 -6.08 19.10
C GLU A 403 -8.90 -6.94 18.03
N ARG A 404 -8.65 -8.22 18.32
CA ARG A 404 -7.89 -9.09 17.42
C ARG A 404 -8.12 -10.57 17.68
N VAL A 405 -8.08 -11.37 16.64
CA VAL A 405 -7.85 -12.81 16.70
C VAL A 405 -6.34 -13.06 16.62
N MET A 406 -5.76 -13.51 17.72
CA MET A 406 -4.32 -13.68 17.90
C MET A 406 -3.81 -15.05 17.43
N ASP A 407 -4.69 -16.07 17.43
CA ASP A 407 -4.34 -17.42 16.98
C ASP A 407 -4.39 -17.49 15.45
N PRO A 408 -3.25 -17.54 14.73
CA PRO A 408 -3.25 -17.54 13.27
C PRO A 408 -3.81 -18.83 12.67
N ASP A 409 -3.86 -19.90 13.47
CA ASP A 409 -4.27 -21.25 13.05
C ASP A 409 -5.70 -21.58 13.49
N ALA A 410 -6.42 -20.64 14.12
CA ALA A 410 -7.79 -20.86 14.56
C ALA A 410 -8.72 -21.19 13.38
N THR A 411 -9.39 -22.34 13.46
CA THR A 411 -10.44 -22.73 12.51
C THR A 411 -11.83 -22.33 13.00
N THR A 412 -12.00 -22.20 14.31
CA THR A 412 -13.25 -21.76 14.94
C THR A 412 -12.96 -20.66 15.94
N LEU A 413 -13.65 -19.52 15.78
CA LEU A 413 -13.64 -18.43 16.76
C LEU A 413 -14.96 -18.42 17.52
N VAL A 414 -14.89 -18.61 18.84
CA VAL A 414 -16.03 -18.40 19.74
C VAL A 414 -15.81 -17.07 20.44
N VAL A 415 -16.53 -16.04 20.03
CA VAL A 415 -16.40 -14.70 20.59
C VAL A 415 -16.99 -14.67 21.99
N ALA A 416 -16.23 -14.13 22.95
CA ALA A 416 -16.57 -14.13 24.36
C ALA A 416 -17.91 -13.44 24.65
N GLY A 417 -18.65 -13.98 25.62
CA GLY A 417 -19.88 -13.36 26.13
C GLY A 417 -19.61 -11.98 26.75
N GLY A 418 -20.53 -11.05 26.55
CA GLY A 418 -20.35 -9.64 26.95
C GLY A 418 -19.61 -8.78 25.91
N THR A 419 -19.18 -9.37 24.79
CA THR A 419 -18.68 -8.61 23.63
C THR A 419 -19.82 -7.87 22.94
N VAL A 420 -19.64 -6.55 22.79
CA VAL A 420 -20.61 -5.63 22.15
C VAL A 420 -20.13 -5.14 20.79
N ALA A 421 -18.82 -5.18 20.53
CA ALA A 421 -18.23 -4.76 19.26
C ALA A 421 -17.11 -5.70 18.81
N ILE A 422 -17.05 -5.94 17.50
CA ILE A 422 -15.85 -6.45 16.83
C ILE A 422 -15.15 -5.26 16.19
N GLU A 423 -13.93 -4.98 16.60
CA GLU A 423 -13.17 -3.82 16.12
C GLU A 423 -12.73 -3.97 14.66
N PRO A 424 -12.40 -2.85 13.99
CA PRO A 424 -11.87 -2.87 12.64
C PRO A 424 -10.67 -3.83 12.50
N GLN A 425 -10.70 -4.64 11.45
CA GLN A 425 -9.63 -5.60 11.11
C GLN A 425 -9.34 -6.69 12.17
N ALA A 426 -10.26 -6.99 13.09
CA ALA A 426 -10.04 -7.96 14.17
C ALA A 426 -9.54 -9.34 13.68
N ALA A 427 -10.04 -9.83 12.55
CA ALA A 427 -9.65 -11.10 11.90
C ALA A 427 -9.19 -10.88 10.44
N PHE A 428 -8.63 -9.71 10.12
CA PHE A 428 -8.22 -9.37 8.76
C PHE A 428 -7.23 -10.38 8.16
N ASN A 429 -7.54 -10.90 6.96
CA ASN A 429 -6.80 -11.94 6.24
C ASN A 429 -6.56 -13.23 7.03
N HIS A 430 -7.43 -13.56 7.99
CA HIS A 430 -7.30 -14.82 8.72
C HIS A 430 -7.49 -16.02 7.79
N ARG A 431 -6.47 -16.86 7.67
CA ARG A 431 -6.38 -17.88 6.60
C ARG A 431 -7.17 -19.15 6.91
N CYS A 432 -7.25 -19.52 8.18
CA CYS A 432 -7.77 -20.81 8.61
C CYS A 432 -9.21 -20.75 9.16
N LEU A 433 -9.77 -19.56 9.36
CA LEU A 433 -11.02 -19.39 10.09
C LEU A 433 -12.20 -19.86 9.23
N GLU A 434 -12.91 -20.89 9.68
CA GLU A 434 -14.03 -21.51 8.96
C GLU A 434 -15.39 -21.13 9.56
N THR A 435 -15.44 -20.96 10.89
CA THR A 435 -16.67 -20.68 11.64
C THR A 435 -16.45 -19.59 12.68
N VAL A 436 -17.40 -18.66 12.77
CA VAL A 436 -17.44 -17.63 13.83
C VAL A 436 -18.75 -17.71 14.59
N VAL A 437 -18.67 -17.87 15.90
CA VAL A 437 -19.82 -17.85 16.82
C VAL A 437 -19.85 -16.50 17.53
N LEU A 438 -20.87 -15.70 17.20
CA LEU A 438 -21.09 -14.36 17.74
C LEU A 438 -22.00 -14.40 18.98
N PRO A 439 -21.75 -13.58 20.02
CA PRO A 439 -22.58 -13.56 21.22
C PRO A 439 -23.86 -12.76 21.01
N ALA A 440 -24.91 -13.07 21.79
CA ALA A 440 -26.21 -12.41 21.68
C ALA A 440 -26.19 -10.90 21.95
N GLY A 441 -25.21 -10.40 22.70
CA GLY A 441 -25.05 -8.99 23.05
C GLY A 441 -24.27 -8.15 22.02
N LEU A 442 -23.84 -8.74 20.89
CA LEU A 442 -23.07 -8.03 19.89
C LEU A 442 -23.93 -7.00 19.15
N VAL A 443 -23.41 -5.78 19.04
CA VAL A 443 -24.09 -4.62 18.43
C VAL A 443 -23.46 -4.24 17.09
N THR A 444 -22.13 -4.30 16.97
CA THR A 444 -21.41 -3.86 15.77
C THR A 444 -20.34 -4.85 15.29
N ILE A 445 -20.19 -4.95 13.97
CA ILE A 445 -19.05 -5.58 13.30
C ILE A 445 -18.33 -4.49 12.50
N GLY A 446 -17.11 -4.16 12.92
CA GLY A 446 -16.34 -3.04 12.38
C GLY A 446 -15.77 -3.27 10.99
N GLU A 447 -15.21 -2.18 10.45
CA GLU A 447 -14.65 -2.12 9.09
C GLU A 447 -13.62 -3.24 8.85
N ALA A 448 -13.78 -3.96 7.74
CA ALA A 448 -12.88 -5.02 7.32
C ALA A 448 -12.60 -6.11 8.39
N ALA A 449 -13.48 -6.27 9.40
CA ALA A 449 -13.26 -7.18 10.53
C ALA A 449 -12.90 -8.61 10.11
N PHE A 450 -13.54 -9.15 9.07
CA PHE A 450 -13.30 -10.48 8.50
C PHE A 450 -12.87 -10.43 7.02
N LYS A 451 -12.38 -9.28 6.54
CA LYS A 451 -11.92 -9.12 5.16
C LYS A 451 -10.82 -10.13 4.85
N GLY A 452 -10.95 -10.85 3.74
CA GLY A 452 -9.98 -11.86 3.29
C GLY A 452 -10.01 -13.19 4.06
N CYS A 453 -11.03 -13.44 4.89
CA CYS A 453 -11.23 -14.74 5.56
C CYS A 453 -11.76 -15.79 4.57
N LYS A 454 -10.90 -16.26 3.67
CA LYS A 454 -11.27 -17.14 2.53
C LYS A 454 -11.78 -18.53 2.91
N SER A 455 -11.58 -18.94 4.16
CA SER A 455 -12.09 -20.21 4.67
C SER A 455 -13.43 -20.06 5.38
N LEU A 456 -13.86 -18.83 5.70
CA LEU A 456 -15.02 -18.55 6.54
C LEU A 456 -16.31 -18.83 5.77
N ARG A 457 -17.03 -19.87 6.18
CA ARG A 457 -18.27 -20.31 5.51
C ARG A 457 -19.53 -19.98 6.28
N SER A 458 -19.44 -19.98 7.61
CA SER A 458 -20.60 -19.83 8.50
C SER A 458 -20.39 -18.72 9.52
N VAL A 459 -21.32 -17.77 9.52
CA VAL A 459 -21.45 -16.72 10.53
C VAL A 459 -22.94 -16.56 10.85
N ASN A 460 -23.32 -16.81 12.09
CA ASN A 460 -24.67 -16.57 12.56
C ASN A 460 -24.75 -15.17 13.18
N LEU A 461 -25.48 -14.27 12.52
CA LEU A 461 -25.66 -12.90 13.00
C LEU A 461 -26.68 -12.89 14.16
N PRO A 462 -26.34 -12.32 15.33
CA PRO A 462 -27.24 -12.32 16.49
C PRO A 462 -28.36 -11.27 16.37
N GLU A 463 -29.51 -11.53 17.01
CA GLU A 463 -30.69 -10.64 16.98
C GLU A 463 -30.50 -9.25 17.62
N GLY A 464 -29.35 -8.99 18.26
CA GLY A 464 -28.99 -7.68 18.78
C GLY A 464 -28.11 -6.84 17.83
N LEU A 465 -27.66 -7.41 16.71
CA LEU A 465 -26.71 -6.77 15.80
C LEU A 465 -27.37 -5.60 15.06
N VAL A 466 -26.76 -4.42 15.14
CA VAL A 466 -27.29 -3.17 14.54
C VAL A 466 -26.51 -2.77 13.29
N SER A 467 -25.19 -2.95 13.27
CA SER A 467 -24.32 -2.50 12.17
C SER A 467 -23.32 -3.56 11.73
N ILE A 468 -23.17 -3.68 10.41
CA ILE A 468 -22.04 -4.33 9.74
C ILE A 468 -21.37 -3.25 8.89
N ASP A 469 -20.14 -2.89 9.21
CA ASP A 469 -19.48 -1.75 8.58
C ASP A 469 -18.78 -2.13 7.25
N GLU A 470 -18.15 -1.14 6.61
CA GLU A 470 -17.55 -1.25 5.29
C GLU A 470 -16.55 -2.43 5.19
N GLU A 471 -16.64 -3.17 4.08
CA GLU A 471 -15.81 -4.33 3.77
C GLU A 471 -15.75 -5.46 4.82
N ALA A 472 -16.64 -5.48 5.83
CA ALA A 472 -16.55 -6.41 6.97
C ALA A 472 -16.34 -7.88 6.57
N PHE A 473 -16.99 -8.38 5.52
CA PHE A 473 -16.84 -9.74 5.00
C PHE A 473 -16.30 -9.80 3.57
N LEU A 474 -15.62 -8.75 3.11
CA LEU A 474 -15.06 -8.69 1.75
C LEU A 474 -14.10 -9.87 1.49
N ASP A 475 -14.29 -10.59 0.39
CA ASP A 475 -13.47 -11.76 0.00
C ASP A 475 -13.49 -12.91 1.04
N SER A 476 -14.52 -12.98 1.88
CA SER A 476 -14.85 -14.18 2.68
C SER A 476 -15.60 -15.21 1.84
N ASN A 477 -15.63 -16.48 2.28
CA ASN A 477 -16.30 -17.55 1.54
C ASN A 477 -17.66 -17.91 2.17
N ILE A 478 -18.37 -16.92 2.69
CA ILE A 478 -19.69 -17.10 3.31
C ILE A 478 -20.69 -17.52 2.22
N GLU A 479 -21.47 -18.56 2.50
CA GLU A 479 -22.40 -19.16 1.54
C GLU A 479 -23.85 -18.73 1.76
N ALA A 480 -24.24 -18.53 3.03
CA ALA A 480 -25.58 -18.11 3.41
C ALA A 480 -25.54 -17.16 4.60
N LEU A 481 -26.47 -16.19 4.63
CA LEU A 481 -26.65 -15.26 5.75
C LEU A 481 -28.12 -15.12 6.14
N HIS A 482 -28.37 -15.00 7.44
CA HIS A 482 -29.66 -14.58 7.97
C HIS A 482 -29.50 -13.23 8.67
N LEU A 483 -30.14 -12.18 8.13
CA LEU A 483 -30.10 -10.83 8.68
C LEU A 483 -31.14 -10.68 9.81
N PRO A 484 -30.73 -10.28 11.02
CA PRO A 484 -31.61 -10.19 12.19
C PRO A 484 -32.58 -9.01 12.10
N ALA A 485 -33.61 -8.98 12.95
CA ALA A 485 -34.62 -7.91 12.94
C ALA A 485 -34.03 -6.53 13.29
N SER A 486 -32.98 -6.49 14.10
CA SER A 486 -32.31 -5.26 14.59
C SER A 486 -31.38 -4.60 13.58
N LEU A 487 -30.96 -5.30 12.53
CA LEU A 487 -29.91 -4.82 11.62
C LEU A 487 -30.40 -3.59 10.86
N ALA A 488 -29.71 -2.47 11.05
CA ALA A 488 -30.07 -1.17 10.50
C ALA A 488 -29.05 -0.63 9.49
N HIS A 489 -27.81 -1.15 9.50
CA HIS A 489 -26.75 -0.70 8.60
C HIS A 489 -25.91 -1.85 8.04
N ILE A 490 -25.65 -1.78 6.74
CA ILE A 490 -24.67 -2.59 6.02
C ILE A 490 -23.80 -1.62 5.21
N GLY A 491 -22.51 -1.58 5.51
CA GLY A 491 -21.54 -0.72 4.87
C GLY A 491 -21.25 -1.12 3.42
N SER A 492 -20.62 -0.20 2.69
CA SER A 492 -20.18 -0.45 1.31
C SER A 492 -19.31 -1.71 1.24
N MET A 493 -19.54 -2.55 0.22
CA MET A 493 -18.78 -3.77 -0.04
C MET A 493 -18.74 -4.80 1.11
N ALA A 494 -19.51 -4.63 2.19
CA ALA A 494 -19.46 -5.50 3.36
C ALA A 494 -19.78 -6.96 3.03
N LEU A 495 -20.66 -7.19 2.05
CA LEU A 495 -21.12 -8.52 1.62
C LEU A 495 -20.57 -8.94 0.25
N VAL A 496 -19.52 -8.29 -0.25
CA VAL A 496 -18.84 -8.67 -1.50
C VAL A 496 -17.93 -9.88 -1.21
N THR A 497 -18.52 -11.06 -1.27
CA THR A 497 -17.84 -12.32 -0.92
C THR A 497 -16.91 -12.82 -2.05
N GLN A 498 -16.23 -13.93 -1.81
CA GLN A 498 -15.29 -14.53 -2.75
C GLN A 498 -15.97 -14.81 -4.10
N GLY A 499 -15.24 -14.59 -5.18
CA GLY A 499 -15.71 -14.76 -6.56
C GLY A 499 -16.14 -13.45 -7.20
N VAL A 500 -16.87 -12.60 -6.45
CA VAL A 500 -17.54 -11.39 -6.95
C VAL A 500 -16.58 -10.34 -7.53
N HIS A 501 -15.45 -10.05 -6.88
CA HIS A 501 -14.50 -9.01 -7.34
C HIS A 501 -13.51 -9.52 -8.40
N SER A 502 -13.21 -10.82 -8.40
CA SER A 502 -12.11 -11.39 -9.19
C SER A 502 -12.52 -11.87 -10.57
N GLY A 503 -13.80 -12.19 -10.78
CA GLY A 503 -14.32 -12.77 -12.02
C GLY A 503 -13.75 -14.16 -12.37
N ARG A 504 -13.06 -14.82 -11.43
CA ARG A 504 -12.36 -16.10 -11.67
C ARG A 504 -13.10 -17.31 -11.11
N ALA A 505 -14.05 -17.09 -10.22
CA ALA A 505 -14.84 -18.12 -9.54
C ALA A 505 -16.27 -17.61 -9.37
N ALA A 506 -17.22 -18.54 -9.33
CA ALA A 506 -18.60 -18.21 -8.97
C ALA A 506 -18.64 -17.59 -7.56
N GLN A 507 -19.58 -16.69 -7.34
CA GLN A 507 -19.75 -16.09 -6.02
C GLN A 507 -20.06 -17.15 -4.95
N SER A 508 -19.54 -16.93 -3.74
CA SER A 508 -19.78 -17.84 -2.63
C SER A 508 -21.16 -17.62 -2.01
N LEU A 509 -21.58 -16.37 -1.81
CA LEU A 509 -22.87 -16.03 -1.22
C LEU A 509 -24.00 -16.38 -2.20
N ARG A 510 -24.84 -17.35 -1.81
CA ARG A 510 -25.92 -17.91 -2.64
C ARG A 510 -27.29 -17.81 -2.00
N ASP A 511 -27.34 -17.50 -0.71
CA ASP A 511 -28.60 -17.36 0.01
C ASP A 511 -28.51 -16.22 1.02
N VAL A 512 -29.54 -15.38 1.04
CA VAL A 512 -29.71 -14.33 2.04
C VAL A 512 -31.16 -14.37 2.47
N ALA A 513 -31.37 -14.61 3.76
CA ALA A 513 -32.65 -14.50 4.41
C ALA A 513 -32.68 -13.25 5.29
N VAL A 514 -33.84 -12.63 5.41
CA VAL A 514 -34.05 -11.47 6.28
C VAL A 514 -35.20 -11.76 7.23
N SER A 515 -35.01 -11.45 8.51
CA SER A 515 -36.06 -11.58 9.51
C SER A 515 -37.30 -10.77 9.11
N LYS A 516 -38.49 -11.35 9.30
CA LYS A 516 -39.77 -10.75 8.91
C LYS A 516 -40.04 -9.40 9.57
N ASP A 517 -39.45 -9.17 10.74
CA ASP A 517 -39.61 -7.95 11.51
C ASP A 517 -38.56 -6.89 11.17
N ASN A 518 -37.58 -7.20 10.31
CA ASN A 518 -36.62 -6.21 9.82
C ASN A 518 -37.32 -5.22 8.89
N ARG A 519 -37.26 -3.94 9.23
CA ARG A 519 -37.90 -2.86 8.45
C ARG A 519 -36.95 -2.18 7.45
N ARG A 520 -35.65 -2.41 7.59
CA ARG A 520 -34.60 -1.77 6.79
C ARG A 520 -34.22 -2.61 5.58
N PHE A 521 -34.24 -3.93 5.70
CA PHE A 521 -33.83 -4.85 4.65
C PHE A 521 -34.95 -5.80 4.27
N SER A 522 -34.98 -6.20 3.01
CA SER A 522 -35.85 -7.26 2.50
C SER A 522 -35.17 -8.00 1.36
N VAL A 523 -35.66 -9.19 1.02
CA VAL A 523 -35.18 -9.94 -0.15
C VAL A 523 -36.33 -10.10 -1.15
N GLU A 524 -36.06 -9.74 -2.40
CA GLU A 524 -36.99 -9.87 -3.51
C GLU A 524 -36.23 -10.34 -4.75
N SER A 525 -36.66 -11.44 -5.36
CA SER A 525 -36.07 -11.99 -6.60
C SER A 525 -34.53 -12.16 -6.51
N GLY A 526 -34.04 -12.71 -5.40
CA GLY A 526 -32.60 -12.90 -5.15
C GLY A 526 -31.80 -11.61 -4.84
N MET A 527 -32.44 -10.43 -4.84
CA MET A 527 -31.80 -9.17 -4.46
C MET A 527 -32.04 -8.87 -2.98
N LEU A 528 -30.95 -8.57 -2.27
CA LEU A 528 -31.01 -7.92 -0.96
C LEU A 528 -31.24 -6.42 -1.17
N LEU A 529 -32.40 -5.95 -0.72
CA LEU A 529 -32.85 -4.56 -0.86
C LEU A 529 -32.78 -3.86 0.49
N GLU A 530 -32.34 -2.59 0.47
CA GLU A 530 -32.40 -1.67 1.60
C GLU A 530 -33.51 -0.62 1.35
N HIS A 531 -34.37 -0.42 2.35
CA HIS A 531 -35.43 0.58 2.36
C HIS A 531 -34.89 1.90 2.95
N LYS A 532 -34.86 2.96 2.13
CA LYS A 532 -34.44 4.29 2.57
C LYS A 532 -35.62 5.05 3.19
N ASP A 533 -35.30 6.04 4.01
CA ASP A 533 -36.31 6.81 4.75
C ASP A 533 -37.20 7.67 3.82
N ASP A 534 -36.73 7.95 2.59
CA ASP A 534 -37.48 8.65 1.54
C ASP A 534 -38.39 7.71 0.71
N GLY A 535 -38.44 6.42 1.04
CA GLY A 535 -39.21 5.40 0.34
C GLY A 535 -38.52 4.83 -0.90
N SER A 536 -37.32 5.30 -1.25
CA SER A 536 -36.52 4.67 -2.30
C SER A 536 -35.87 3.36 -1.82
N LEU A 537 -35.49 2.52 -2.77
CA LEU A 537 -34.79 1.27 -2.52
C LEU A 537 -33.34 1.36 -3.00
N ALA A 538 -32.46 0.61 -2.34
CA ALA A 538 -31.10 0.35 -2.80
C ALA A 538 -30.85 -1.15 -2.93
N VAL A 539 -30.22 -1.59 -4.02
CA VAL A 539 -29.76 -2.98 -4.15
C VAL A 539 -28.40 -3.11 -3.49
N ILE A 540 -28.27 -3.98 -2.50
CA ILE A 540 -27.04 -4.22 -1.76
C ILE A 540 -26.23 -5.37 -2.35
N ALA A 541 -26.90 -6.48 -2.67
CA ALA A 541 -26.28 -7.69 -3.23
C ALA A 541 -27.33 -8.53 -3.98
N PHE A 542 -26.87 -9.39 -4.88
CA PHE A 542 -27.69 -10.36 -5.62
C PHE A 542 -27.11 -11.77 -5.48
N THR A 543 -27.94 -12.75 -5.11
CA THR A 543 -27.50 -14.13 -4.80
C THR A 543 -27.29 -15.03 -6.03
N ASP A 544 -27.46 -14.51 -7.26
CA ASP A 544 -27.28 -15.26 -8.52
C ASP A 544 -28.12 -16.54 -8.60
N THR A 545 -29.33 -16.49 -8.05
CA THR A 545 -30.29 -17.59 -8.03
C THR A 545 -31.37 -17.48 -9.11
N GLU A 546 -31.61 -16.28 -9.65
CA GLU A 546 -32.69 -16.00 -10.59
C GLU A 546 -32.18 -15.77 -12.02
N GLU A 547 -32.85 -16.38 -13.01
CA GLU A 547 -32.61 -16.07 -14.43
C GLU A 547 -33.30 -14.77 -14.88
N ASP A 548 -34.47 -14.51 -14.28
CA ASP A 548 -35.34 -13.36 -14.54
C ASP A 548 -35.17 -12.33 -13.42
N VAL A 549 -34.38 -11.29 -13.68
CA VAL A 549 -34.11 -10.24 -12.71
C VAL A 549 -34.93 -9.01 -13.06
N TYR A 550 -35.92 -8.71 -12.22
CA TYR A 550 -36.68 -7.46 -12.27
C TYR A 550 -36.22 -6.55 -11.12
N ILE A 551 -35.49 -5.48 -11.44
CA ILE A 551 -35.12 -4.45 -10.47
C ILE A 551 -36.35 -3.56 -10.23
N PRO A 552 -36.85 -3.46 -8.98
CA PRO A 552 -38.06 -2.67 -8.69
C PRO A 552 -37.90 -1.20 -9.08
N ASP A 553 -38.99 -0.59 -9.56
CA ASP A 553 -39.00 0.81 -10.03
C ASP A 553 -38.62 1.82 -8.94
N ALA A 554 -38.80 1.46 -7.66
CA ALA A 554 -38.42 2.27 -6.50
C ALA A 554 -36.91 2.30 -6.24
N VAL A 555 -36.12 1.45 -6.91
CA VAL A 555 -34.66 1.44 -6.76
C VAL A 555 -34.05 2.71 -7.31
N LYS A 556 -33.24 3.39 -6.50
CA LYS A 556 -32.49 4.60 -6.87
C LYS A 556 -30.98 4.43 -6.80
N SER A 557 -30.50 3.43 -6.06
CA SER A 557 -29.07 3.09 -6.04
C SER A 557 -28.79 1.60 -6.10
N ILE A 558 -27.64 1.25 -6.66
CA ILE A 558 -27.13 -0.12 -6.74
C ILE A 558 -25.70 -0.12 -6.20
N ALA A 559 -25.44 -0.92 -5.18
CA ALA A 559 -24.14 -0.98 -4.53
C ALA A 559 -23.02 -1.48 -5.48
N PRO A 560 -21.75 -1.12 -5.20
CA PRO A 560 -20.61 -1.68 -5.91
C PRO A 560 -20.67 -3.21 -5.95
N TYR A 561 -20.44 -3.77 -7.13
CA TYR A 561 -20.44 -5.22 -7.37
C TYR A 561 -21.75 -5.99 -7.08
N ALA A 562 -22.89 -5.31 -6.85
CA ALA A 562 -24.13 -5.97 -6.41
C ALA A 562 -24.58 -7.16 -7.29
N PHE A 563 -24.42 -7.07 -8.62
CA PHE A 563 -24.72 -8.13 -9.59
C PHE A 563 -23.45 -8.71 -10.25
N ALA A 564 -22.25 -8.36 -9.75
CA ALA A 564 -21.01 -8.77 -10.38
C ALA A 564 -20.83 -10.30 -10.34
N SER A 565 -20.17 -10.84 -11.38
CA SER A 565 -19.96 -12.29 -11.56
C SER A 565 -21.23 -13.14 -11.61
N SER A 566 -22.42 -12.53 -11.74
CA SER A 566 -23.64 -13.27 -12.02
C SER A 566 -23.51 -14.07 -13.31
N ARG A 567 -23.91 -15.34 -13.24
CA ARG A 567 -23.95 -16.30 -14.35
C ARG A 567 -25.37 -16.81 -14.63
N ALA A 568 -26.29 -16.69 -13.67
CA ALA A 568 -27.67 -17.13 -13.83
C ALA A 568 -28.52 -16.10 -14.57
N MET A 569 -28.27 -14.81 -14.39
CA MET A 569 -29.11 -13.75 -14.96
C MET A 569 -29.09 -13.76 -16.50
N ARG A 570 -30.26 -14.01 -17.09
CA ARG A 570 -30.48 -14.04 -18.54
C ARG A 570 -31.39 -12.93 -19.03
N ARG A 571 -32.31 -12.46 -18.18
CA ARG A 571 -33.26 -11.41 -18.52
C ARG A 571 -33.21 -10.36 -17.43
N LEU A 572 -32.95 -9.12 -17.83
CA LEU A 572 -32.88 -7.96 -16.94
C LEU A 572 -33.99 -6.98 -17.31
N ARG A 573 -34.81 -6.59 -16.34
CA ARG A 573 -35.73 -5.47 -16.46
C ARG A 573 -35.37 -4.41 -15.42
N VAL A 574 -35.17 -3.17 -15.89
CA VAL A 574 -34.72 -2.05 -15.06
C VAL A 574 -35.37 -0.75 -15.53
N LEU A 575 -35.59 0.18 -14.60
CA LEU A 575 -36.04 1.54 -14.91
C LEU A 575 -34.82 2.44 -15.17
N ASN A 576 -34.85 3.31 -16.18
CA ASN A 576 -33.74 4.22 -16.50
C ASN A 576 -33.52 5.38 -15.48
N GLY A 577 -34.23 5.36 -14.35
CA GLY A 577 -34.23 6.42 -13.33
C GLY A 577 -33.38 6.11 -12.09
N ILE A 578 -32.41 5.20 -12.20
CA ILE A 578 -31.44 4.88 -11.14
C ILE A 578 -30.32 5.92 -11.20
N SER A 579 -30.15 6.69 -10.12
CA SER A 579 -29.24 7.83 -10.07
C SER A 579 -27.83 7.48 -9.61
N ASP A 580 -27.65 6.34 -8.93
CA ASP A 580 -26.38 5.94 -8.34
C ASP A 580 -26.09 4.47 -8.62
N VAL A 581 -25.12 4.21 -9.49
CA VAL A 581 -24.71 2.85 -9.85
C VAL A 581 -23.25 2.69 -9.43
N GLY A 582 -23.03 1.85 -8.42
CA GLY A 582 -21.72 1.56 -7.89
C GLY A 582 -20.79 0.96 -8.93
N ILE A 583 -19.48 1.15 -8.72
CA ILE A 583 -18.46 0.61 -9.61
C ILE A 583 -18.68 -0.91 -9.83
N ARG A 584 -18.64 -1.34 -11.09
CA ARG A 584 -18.81 -2.74 -11.48
C ARG A 584 -20.11 -3.40 -10.97
N ALA A 585 -21.13 -2.62 -10.61
CA ALA A 585 -22.42 -3.16 -10.15
C ALA A 585 -22.98 -4.25 -11.07
N PHE A 586 -22.81 -4.11 -12.39
CA PHE A 586 -23.28 -5.06 -13.39
C PHE A 586 -22.13 -5.76 -14.15
N SER A 587 -20.98 -6.00 -13.50
CA SER A 587 -19.86 -6.75 -14.09
C SER A 587 -20.19 -8.26 -14.21
N VAL A 588 -21.25 -8.60 -14.95
CA VAL A 588 -21.76 -9.95 -15.15
C VAL A 588 -20.85 -10.76 -16.06
N GLU A 589 -20.76 -12.06 -15.83
CA GLU A 589 -19.96 -12.97 -16.66
C GLU A 589 -20.78 -13.60 -17.80
N GLY A 590 -22.10 -13.71 -17.63
CA GLY A 590 -23.03 -14.23 -18.63
C GLY A 590 -23.52 -13.19 -19.64
N LEU A 591 -23.95 -13.65 -20.81
CA LEU A 591 -24.73 -12.83 -21.73
C LEU A 591 -26.15 -12.65 -21.14
N ILE A 592 -26.61 -11.41 -21.03
CA ILE A 592 -28.00 -11.11 -20.70
C ILE A 592 -28.75 -11.14 -22.02
N GLU A 593 -29.47 -12.23 -22.27
CA GLU A 593 -30.22 -12.50 -23.49
C GLU A 593 -31.22 -11.38 -23.83
N THR A 594 -31.82 -10.75 -22.81
CA THR A 594 -32.75 -9.63 -23.01
C THR A 594 -32.63 -8.60 -21.90
N ILE A 595 -32.35 -7.36 -22.29
CA ILE A 595 -32.29 -6.19 -21.40
C ILE A 595 -33.47 -5.29 -21.75
N ARG A 596 -34.45 -5.21 -20.86
CA ARG A 596 -35.58 -4.30 -20.95
C ARG A 596 -35.33 -3.09 -20.06
N ILE A 597 -35.30 -1.91 -20.68
CA ILE A 597 -35.18 -0.64 -19.96
C ILE A 597 -36.50 0.10 -20.09
N ASP A 598 -37.26 0.16 -19.01
CA ASP A 598 -38.45 1.00 -18.93
C ASP A 598 -38.02 2.46 -18.70
N LEU A 599 -38.77 3.40 -19.28
CA LEU A 599 -38.43 4.82 -19.23
C LEU A 599 -39.35 5.55 -18.25
N VAL A 600 -38.75 6.38 -17.39
CA VAL A 600 -39.51 7.30 -16.51
C VAL A 600 -40.38 8.24 -17.34
N GLU A 601 -39.84 8.74 -18.45
CA GLU A 601 -40.56 9.56 -19.44
C GLU A 601 -40.33 9.01 -20.85
N PRO A 602 -41.34 9.03 -21.74
CA PRO A 602 -41.17 8.54 -23.11
C PRO A 602 -40.09 9.31 -23.89
N ILE A 603 -39.21 8.60 -24.59
CA ILE A 603 -38.16 9.20 -25.44
C ILE A 603 -38.39 8.75 -26.89
N GLY A 604 -38.53 9.70 -27.82
CA GLY A 604 -38.69 9.37 -29.24
C GLY A 604 -39.95 8.56 -29.57
N GLY A 605 -40.96 8.58 -28.70
CA GLY A 605 -42.19 7.78 -28.84
C GLY A 605 -42.12 6.38 -28.20
N HIS A 606 -40.98 6.01 -27.58
CA HIS A 606 -40.82 4.77 -26.84
C HIS A 606 -41.14 4.98 -25.36
N ASP A 607 -41.83 4.03 -24.74
CA ASP A 607 -42.01 3.91 -23.29
C ASP A 607 -41.01 2.92 -22.65
N HIS A 608 -40.37 2.09 -23.47
CA HIS A 608 -39.29 1.19 -23.09
C HIS A 608 -38.41 0.84 -24.29
N PHE A 609 -37.20 0.37 -23.99
CA PHE A 609 -36.31 -0.28 -24.96
C PHE A 609 -36.11 -1.74 -24.60
N THR A 610 -35.99 -2.60 -25.62
CA THR A 610 -35.58 -3.99 -25.45
C THR A 610 -34.32 -4.20 -26.28
N ILE A 611 -33.20 -4.44 -25.61
CA ILE A 611 -31.89 -4.66 -26.22
C ILE A 611 -31.52 -6.13 -26.07
N ARG A 612 -31.04 -6.73 -27.17
CA ARG A 612 -30.62 -8.13 -27.23
C ARG A 612 -29.24 -8.19 -27.87
N PHE A 613 -28.20 -8.20 -27.03
CA PHE A 613 -26.85 -8.29 -27.55
C PHE A 613 -26.68 -9.58 -28.36
N PRO A 614 -25.98 -9.53 -29.52
CA PRO A 614 -25.60 -10.71 -30.28
C PRO A 614 -24.92 -11.76 -29.39
N ASP A 615 -25.33 -13.03 -29.52
CA ASP A 615 -24.65 -14.15 -28.86
C ASP A 615 -23.35 -14.52 -29.59
N THR A 616 -22.41 -13.58 -29.61
CA THR A 616 -21.08 -13.68 -30.23
C THR A 616 -20.03 -13.21 -29.24
N ASP A 617 -18.77 -13.59 -29.41
CA ASP A 617 -17.69 -13.14 -28.51
C ASP A 617 -17.61 -11.61 -28.43
N ARG A 618 -17.82 -10.94 -29.57
CA ARG A 618 -17.91 -9.48 -29.63
C ARG A 618 -19.14 -8.94 -28.90
N GLY A 619 -20.31 -9.56 -29.08
CA GLY A 619 -21.53 -9.13 -28.38
C GLY A 619 -21.42 -9.27 -26.87
N ARG A 620 -20.88 -10.40 -26.39
CA ARG A 620 -20.54 -10.59 -24.97
C ARG A 620 -19.55 -9.54 -24.47
N HIS A 621 -18.50 -9.27 -25.23
CA HIS A 621 -17.49 -8.28 -24.86
C HIS A 621 -18.08 -6.86 -24.78
N GLN A 622 -18.86 -6.44 -25.77
CA GLN A 622 -19.49 -5.11 -25.78
C GLN A 622 -20.55 -4.97 -24.70
N GLN A 623 -21.32 -6.02 -24.41
CA GLN A 623 -22.22 -6.04 -23.24
C GLN A 623 -21.41 -5.83 -21.95
N TYR A 624 -20.35 -6.59 -21.75
CA TYR A 624 -19.47 -6.45 -20.58
C TYR A 624 -18.89 -5.03 -20.47
N VAL A 625 -18.40 -4.44 -21.56
CA VAL A 625 -17.90 -3.06 -21.60
C VAL A 625 -18.99 -2.06 -21.23
N ALA A 626 -20.20 -2.22 -21.76
CA ALA A 626 -21.33 -1.36 -21.44
C ALA A 626 -21.60 -1.37 -19.93
N PHE A 627 -21.78 -2.55 -19.33
CA PHE A 627 -22.19 -2.67 -17.93
C PHE A 627 -21.08 -2.47 -16.89
N THR A 628 -19.82 -2.43 -17.31
CA THR A 628 -18.69 -2.15 -16.40
C THR A 628 -18.29 -0.68 -16.35
N SER A 629 -18.82 0.15 -17.24
CA SER A 629 -18.59 1.60 -17.21
C SER A 629 -19.45 2.28 -16.13
N ALA A 630 -19.01 3.45 -15.66
CA ALA A 630 -19.79 4.28 -14.73
C ALA A 630 -21.14 4.76 -15.31
N ALA A 631 -21.29 4.67 -16.63
CA ALA A 631 -22.51 5.01 -17.37
C ALA A 631 -23.26 3.74 -17.83
N GLY A 632 -23.09 2.60 -17.14
CA GLY A 632 -23.49 1.31 -17.68
C GLY A 632 -25.00 1.10 -17.89
N LEU A 633 -25.83 1.85 -17.18
CA LEU A 633 -27.28 1.90 -17.39
C LEU A 633 -27.75 3.15 -18.16
N GLU A 634 -26.84 4.02 -18.58
CA GLU A 634 -27.21 5.17 -19.41
C GLU A 634 -27.50 4.70 -20.84
N LEU A 635 -28.68 5.07 -21.34
CA LEU A 635 -29.14 4.67 -22.67
C LEU A 635 -28.11 4.96 -23.78
N PRO A 636 -27.48 6.16 -23.87
CA PRO A 636 -26.49 6.42 -24.92
C PRO A 636 -25.33 5.44 -24.93
N ASN A 637 -24.74 5.16 -23.76
CA ASN A 637 -23.62 4.21 -23.64
C ASN A 637 -24.04 2.78 -23.99
N LEU A 638 -25.23 2.35 -23.54
CA LEU A 638 -25.72 1.01 -23.85
C LEU A 638 -26.01 0.83 -25.34
N PHE A 639 -26.63 1.82 -25.98
CA PHE A 639 -26.88 1.81 -27.43
C PHE A 639 -25.59 1.90 -28.25
N GLU A 640 -24.60 2.69 -27.81
CA GLU A 640 -23.31 2.78 -28.49
C GLU A 640 -22.58 1.43 -28.50
N ASN A 641 -22.54 0.73 -27.37
CA ASN A 641 -21.95 -0.60 -27.27
C ASN A 641 -22.80 -1.65 -28.01
N TYR A 642 -24.13 -1.53 -28.01
CA TYR A 642 -25.01 -2.39 -28.78
C TYR A 642 -24.79 -2.24 -30.29
N ASP A 643 -24.68 -1.00 -30.78
CA ASP A 643 -24.31 -0.71 -32.17
C ASP A 643 -22.94 -1.31 -32.51
N ALA A 644 -21.95 -1.14 -31.62
CA ALA A 644 -20.62 -1.73 -31.77
C ALA A 644 -20.62 -3.27 -31.74
N ALA A 645 -21.57 -3.89 -31.04
CA ALA A 645 -21.75 -5.34 -30.97
C ALA A 645 -22.32 -5.91 -32.28
N ILE A 646 -23.24 -5.19 -32.91
CA ILE A 646 -23.82 -5.55 -34.23
C ILE A 646 -22.76 -5.43 -35.32
N MET A 647 -21.85 -4.45 -35.21
CA MET A 647 -20.82 -4.18 -36.21
C MET A 647 -19.65 -5.17 -36.11
N ASN A 648 -19.40 -5.94 -37.18
CA ASN A 648 -18.18 -6.73 -37.34
C ASN A 648 -17.27 -6.12 -38.42
N ALA A 649 -16.63 -4.98 -38.12
CA ALA A 649 -15.86 -4.24 -39.12
C ALA A 649 -14.60 -4.97 -39.64
N SER A 650 -14.11 -6.00 -38.95
CA SER A 650 -12.92 -6.77 -39.34
C SER A 650 -13.20 -8.20 -39.84
N SER A 651 -14.43 -8.68 -39.71
CA SER A 651 -14.84 -10.03 -40.15
C SER A 651 -16.13 -10.02 -40.95
N PHE A 652 -16.22 -9.11 -41.93
CA PHE A 652 -16.99 -9.36 -43.15
C PHE A 652 -16.34 -10.49 -43.97
N ASN A 653 -16.09 -11.63 -43.32
CA ASN A 653 -15.43 -12.77 -43.91
C ASN A 653 -16.49 -13.86 -44.08
N LEU A 654 -17.03 -13.95 -45.30
CA LEU A 654 -17.92 -15.02 -45.75
C LEU A 654 -17.35 -16.44 -45.49
N ALA A 655 -16.04 -16.56 -45.18
CA ALA A 655 -15.35 -17.82 -44.95
C ALA A 655 -15.03 -18.15 -43.48
N LEU A 656 -15.18 -17.22 -42.53
CA LEU A 656 -14.96 -17.52 -41.10
C LEU A 656 -16.30 -17.69 -40.39
N LYS A 657 -16.61 -18.94 -40.05
CA LYS A 657 -17.55 -19.29 -38.99
C LYS A 657 -16.96 -18.80 -37.66
N ASP A 658 -17.12 -17.53 -37.33
CA ASP A 658 -17.24 -17.18 -35.91
C ASP A 658 -18.64 -17.68 -35.51
N GLU A 659 -18.67 -18.69 -34.64
CA GLU A 659 -19.91 -19.37 -34.25
C GLU A 659 -20.86 -18.36 -33.57
N GLY A 660 -21.94 -17.95 -34.23
CA GLY A 660 -23.04 -17.26 -33.54
C GLY A 660 -24.05 -16.47 -34.39
N MET A 661 -23.64 -15.70 -35.41
CA MET A 661 -24.56 -14.81 -36.15
C MET A 661 -24.32 -14.80 -37.67
N GLY A 662 -25.34 -15.19 -38.45
CA GLY A 662 -25.31 -15.16 -39.91
C GLY A 662 -25.61 -13.78 -40.52
N LEU A 663 -25.25 -13.60 -41.79
CA LEU A 663 -25.43 -12.35 -42.54
C LEU A 663 -26.89 -11.84 -42.55
N TYR A 664 -27.86 -12.76 -42.56
CA TYR A 664 -29.29 -12.44 -42.48
C TYR A 664 -29.64 -11.70 -41.17
N GLU A 665 -29.24 -12.25 -40.03
CA GLU A 665 -29.54 -11.68 -38.70
C GLU A 665 -28.80 -10.35 -38.50
N GLN A 666 -27.54 -10.28 -38.89
CA GLN A 666 -26.74 -9.06 -38.77
C GLN A 666 -27.34 -7.92 -39.62
N ALA A 667 -27.78 -8.21 -40.86
CA ALA A 667 -28.45 -7.22 -41.71
C ALA A 667 -29.75 -6.70 -41.09
N LYS A 668 -30.56 -7.57 -40.48
CA LYS A 668 -31.80 -7.16 -39.81
C LYS A 668 -31.55 -6.27 -38.62
N LEU A 669 -30.54 -6.55 -37.81
CA LEU A 669 -30.16 -5.71 -36.67
C LEU A 669 -29.67 -4.33 -37.15
N MET A 670 -28.81 -4.29 -38.18
CA MET A 670 -28.32 -3.05 -38.77
C MET A 670 -29.45 -2.18 -39.35
N MET A 671 -30.34 -2.77 -40.15
CA MET A 671 -31.50 -2.06 -40.70
C MET A 671 -32.48 -1.61 -39.62
N GLY A 672 -32.70 -2.44 -38.59
CA GLY A 672 -33.51 -2.08 -37.43
C GLY A 672 -32.96 -0.82 -36.75
N ARG A 673 -31.65 -0.77 -36.54
CA ARG A 673 -30.96 0.38 -35.95
C ARG A 673 -30.99 1.62 -36.85
N LEU A 674 -30.98 1.50 -38.17
CA LEU A 674 -31.12 2.66 -39.05
C LEU A 674 -32.56 3.21 -39.12
N LYS A 675 -33.57 2.35 -38.97
CA LYS A 675 -34.99 2.74 -38.94
C LYS A 675 -35.36 3.50 -37.67
N ASP A 676 -34.79 3.10 -36.54
CA ASP A 676 -34.88 3.82 -35.28
C ASP A 676 -33.47 4.13 -34.78
N PRO A 677 -32.89 5.27 -35.21
CA PRO A 677 -31.50 5.59 -34.93
C PRO A 677 -31.34 6.43 -33.66
N LEU A 678 -32.28 6.36 -32.72
CA LEU A 678 -32.15 7.02 -31.44
C LEU A 678 -30.85 6.56 -30.74
N PHE A 679 -30.12 7.51 -30.14
CA PHE A 679 -28.80 7.34 -29.53
C PHE A 679 -27.68 6.84 -30.45
N MET A 680 -27.90 6.69 -31.76
CA MET A 680 -26.86 6.28 -32.70
C MET A 680 -25.89 7.42 -32.98
N THR A 681 -24.59 7.19 -32.78
CA THR A 681 -23.55 8.19 -33.10
C THR A 681 -23.37 8.36 -34.61
N PRO A 682 -22.92 9.53 -35.11
CA PRO A 682 -22.64 9.72 -36.53
C PRO A 682 -21.61 8.72 -37.09
N ALA A 683 -20.62 8.34 -36.27
CA ALA A 683 -19.62 7.35 -36.62
C ALA A 683 -20.24 5.95 -36.80
N ASN A 684 -21.03 5.49 -35.82
CA ASN A 684 -21.70 4.19 -35.90
C ASN A 684 -22.68 4.14 -37.08
N ARG A 685 -23.43 5.23 -37.31
CA ARG A 685 -24.32 5.34 -38.48
C ARG A 685 -23.54 5.18 -39.78
N GLN A 686 -22.46 5.94 -39.95
CA GLN A 686 -21.64 5.87 -41.16
C GLN A 686 -21.03 4.47 -41.36
N MET A 687 -20.59 3.84 -40.29
CA MET A 687 -20.04 2.48 -40.34
C MET A 687 -21.10 1.44 -40.73
N ILE A 688 -22.29 1.48 -40.12
CA ILE A 688 -23.41 0.58 -40.47
C ILE A 688 -23.86 0.81 -41.92
N THR A 689 -23.98 2.07 -42.34
CA THR A 689 -24.33 2.42 -43.73
C THR A 689 -23.32 1.83 -44.71
N ARG A 690 -22.01 2.04 -44.49
CA ARG A 690 -20.96 1.47 -45.34
C ARG A 690 -20.97 -0.06 -45.35
N ALA A 691 -21.17 -0.69 -44.19
CA ALA A 691 -21.26 -2.14 -44.06
C ALA A 691 -22.41 -2.73 -44.89
N ILE A 692 -23.55 -2.05 -44.97
CA ILE A 692 -24.66 -2.46 -45.84
C ILE A 692 -24.32 -2.20 -47.31
N GLU A 693 -23.76 -1.03 -47.65
CA GLU A 693 -23.40 -0.66 -49.03
C GLU A 693 -22.37 -1.63 -49.65
N ASP A 694 -21.28 -1.91 -48.94
CA ASP A 694 -20.17 -2.75 -49.40
C ASP A 694 -20.61 -4.20 -49.67
N HIS A 695 -21.68 -4.66 -49.01
CA HIS A 695 -22.14 -6.05 -49.03
C HIS A 695 -23.61 -6.21 -49.44
N LEU A 696 -24.20 -5.18 -50.05
CA LEU A 696 -25.62 -5.08 -50.36
C LEU A 696 -26.16 -6.31 -51.10
N VAL A 697 -25.43 -6.79 -52.11
CA VAL A 697 -25.84 -7.94 -52.91
C VAL A 697 -25.92 -9.22 -52.08
N ASP A 698 -24.93 -9.47 -51.23
CA ASP A 698 -24.88 -10.70 -50.44
C ASP A 698 -25.91 -10.66 -49.29
N ILE A 699 -26.17 -9.46 -48.73
CA ILE A 699 -27.30 -9.21 -47.83
C ILE A 699 -28.62 -9.53 -48.54
N CYS A 700 -28.88 -8.97 -49.72
CA CYS A 700 -30.12 -9.24 -50.46
C CYS A 700 -30.28 -10.73 -50.82
N LYS A 701 -29.18 -11.44 -51.15
CA LYS A 701 -29.20 -12.90 -51.33
C LYS A 701 -29.57 -13.63 -50.03
N ALA A 702 -29.00 -13.22 -48.89
CA ALA A 702 -29.30 -13.82 -47.59
C ALA A 702 -30.76 -13.60 -47.19
N LEU A 703 -31.28 -12.38 -47.33
CA LEU A 703 -32.69 -12.04 -47.12
C LEU A 703 -33.62 -12.85 -48.05
N SER A 704 -33.23 -13.01 -49.32
CA SER A 704 -34.00 -13.80 -50.30
C SER A 704 -34.05 -15.28 -49.93
N ARG A 705 -32.93 -15.88 -49.52
CA ARG A 705 -32.89 -17.28 -49.04
C ARG A 705 -33.81 -17.54 -47.84
N CYS A 706 -34.04 -16.52 -47.01
CA CYS A 706 -34.96 -16.56 -45.88
C CYS A 706 -36.40 -16.13 -46.24
N GLY A 707 -36.66 -15.70 -47.48
CA GLY A 707 -37.99 -15.25 -47.93
C GLY A 707 -38.47 -13.93 -47.30
N ASP A 708 -37.56 -13.12 -46.73
CA ASP A 708 -37.91 -11.91 -45.96
C ASP A 708 -38.12 -10.69 -46.86
N ARG A 709 -39.32 -10.58 -47.43
CA ARG A 709 -39.71 -9.48 -48.33
C ARG A 709 -39.71 -8.11 -47.65
N LEU A 710 -40.12 -8.07 -46.37
CA LEU A 710 -40.18 -6.83 -45.60
C LEU A 710 -38.78 -6.24 -45.39
N ALA A 711 -37.78 -7.09 -45.13
CA ALA A 711 -36.40 -6.65 -45.00
C ALA A 711 -35.80 -6.10 -46.31
N LEU A 712 -36.25 -6.58 -47.47
CA LEU A 712 -35.86 -6.00 -48.77
C LEU A 712 -36.54 -4.66 -49.01
N ASP A 713 -37.82 -4.53 -48.67
CA ASP A 713 -38.54 -3.26 -48.71
C ASP A 713 -37.90 -2.24 -47.75
N ASP A 714 -37.41 -2.69 -46.59
CA ASP A 714 -36.64 -1.86 -45.65
C ASP A 714 -35.32 -1.33 -46.26
N LEU A 715 -34.56 -2.16 -46.98
CA LEU A 715 -33.34 -1.71 -47.68
C LEU A 715 -33.64 -0.62 -48.70
N ALA A 716 -34.75 -0.76 -49.42
CA ALA A 716 -35.20 0.25 -50.33
C ALA A 716 -35.63 1.52 -49.55
N ASN A 717 -36.40 1.39 -48.46
CA ASN A 717 -36.92 2.53 -47.66
C ASN A 717 -35.78 3.34 -47.04
N LEU A 718 -34.72 2.64 -46.63
CA LEU A 718 -33.49 3.22 -46.10
C LEU A 718 -32.57 3.81 -47.18
N GLY A 719 -32.91 3.63 -48.47
CA GLY A 719 -32.19 4.21 -49.61
C GLY A 719 -30.99 3.41 -50.11
N PHE A 720 -30.80 2.16 -49.65
CA PHE A 720 -29.69 1.32 -50.10
C PHE A 720 -29.93 0.67 -51.46
N LEU A 721 -31.19 0.34 -51.77
CA LEU A 721 -31.58 -0.06 -53.12
C LEU A 721 -32.03 1.18 -53.88
N THR A 722 -31.35 1.47 -54.98
CA THR A 722 -31.56 2.66 -55.81
C THR A 722 -31.84 2.23 -57.24
N GLU A 723 -32.33 3.16 -58.08
CA GLU A 723 -32.53 2.92 -59.51
C GLU A 723 -31.24 2.40 -60.20
N GLU A 724 -30.09 2.90 -59.78
CA GLU A 724 -28.78 2.58 -60.36
C GLU A 724 -28.30 1.16 -60.03
N ASN A 725 -28.63 0.63 -58.85
CA ASN A 725 -28.08 -0.65 -58.37
C ASN A 725 -29.08 -1.82 -58.39
N ILE A 726 -30.39 -1.56 -58.40
CA ILE A 726 -31.43 -2.57 -58.24
C ILE A 726 -31.44 -3.61 -59.37
N ALA A 727 -31.13 -3.22 -60.61
CA ALA A 727 -31.04 -4.15 -61.74
C ALA A 727 -29.92 -5.20 -61.53
N SER A 728 -28.76 -4.78 -61.05
CA SER A 728 -27.63 -5.68 -60.77
C SER A 728 -27.95 -6.64 -59.62
N VAL A 729 -28.69 -6.17 -58.60
CA VAL A 729 -29.16 -6.99 -57.48
C VAL A 729 -30.14 -8.06 -57.97
N ILE A 730 -31.09 -7.70 -58.84
CA ILE A 730 -32.08 -8.63 -59.43
C ILE A 730 -31.38 -9.74 -60.22
N ASP A 731 -30.44 -9.41 -61.10
CA ASP A 731 -29.71 -10.40 -61.91
C ASP A 731 -28.93 -11.39 -61.03
N ARG A 732 -28.28 -10.87 -59.99
CA ARG A 732 -27.48 -11.70 -59.06
C ARG A 732 -28.35 -12.59 -58.18
N ILE A 733 -29.58 -12.20 -57.85
CA ILE A 733 -30.53 -13.01 -57.06
C ILE A 733 -31.29 -14.02 -57.93
N ALA A 734 -31.63 -13.66 -59.17
CA ALA A 734 -32.23 -14.58 -60.15
C ALA A 734 -31.35 -15.83 -60.36
N SER A 735 -30.02 -15.68 -60.24
CA SER A 735 -29.06 -16.80 -60.27
C SER A 735 -29.22 -17.82 -59.13
N VAL A 736 -29.89 -17.44 -58.03
CA VAL A 736 -30.18 -18.29 -56.87
C VAL A 736 -31.49 -19.11 -57.06
N ARG A 737 -32.18 -18.95 -58.20
CA ARG A 737 -33.42 -19.66 -58.60
C ARG A 737 -34.64 -19.45 -57.69
N ASP A 738 -34.73 -18.31 -57.00
CA ASP A 738 -35.91 -17.94 -56.22
C ASP A 738 -36.85 -17.04 -57.04
N ALA A 739 -37.73 -17.67 -57.82
CA ALA A 739 -38.66 -16.96 -58.72
C ALA A 739 -39.62 -16.00 -57.98
N ALA A 740 -39.98 -16.32 -56.73
CA ALA A 740 -40.91 -15.51 -55.95
C ALA A 740 -40.24 -14.22 -55.45
N MET A 741 -38.97 -14.30 -55.03
CA MET A 741 -38.20 -13.13 -54.60
C MET A 741 -37.74 -12.27 -55.78
N THR A 742 -37.37 -12.88 -56.91
CA THR A 742 -37.08 -12.14 -58.14
C THR A 742 -38.30 -11.35 -58.62
N ALA A 743 -39.50 -11.93 -58.57
CA ALA A 743 -40.74 -11.23 -58.91
C ALA A 743 -41.03 -10.07 -57.96
N HIS A 744 -40.79 -10.24 -56.65
CA HIS A 744 -40.93 -9.16 -55.65
C HIS A 744 -39.99 -7.99 -55.93
N LEU A 745 -38.72 -8.26 -56.23
CA LEU A 745 -37.74 -7.21 -56.55
C LEU A 745 -38.05 -6.47 -57.87
N LEU A 746 -38.56 -7.18 -58.88
CA LEU A 746 -39.02 -6.56 -60.15
C LEU A 746 -40.22 -5.64 -59.91
N GLU A 747 -41.18 -6.07 -59.09
CA GLU A 747 -42.34 -5.25 -58.71
C GLU A 747 -41.93 -4.08 -57.82
N MET A 748 -40.98 -4.26 -56.90
CA MET A 748 -40.41 -3.18 -56.09
C MET A 748 -39.72 -2.14 -56.98
N ARG A 749 -38.89 -2.58 -57.94
CA ARG A 749 -38.27 -1.69 -58.94
C ARG A 749 -39.32 -0.88 -59.69
N ARG A 750 -40.40 -1.52 -60.14
CA ARG A 750 -41.50 -0.85 -60.84
C ARG A 750 -42.21 0.17 -59.95
N ARG A 751 -42.53 -0.20 -58.71
CA ARG A 751 -43.29 0.66 -57.78
C ARG A 751 -42.49 1.87 -57.32
N TRP A 752 -41.18 1.75 -57.13
CA TRP A 752 -40.36 2.75 -56.46
C TRP A 752 -39.53 3.61 -57.41
N PHE A 753 -39.09 3.04 -58.54
CA PHE A 753 -38.23 3.72 -59.51
C PHE A 753 -38.87 3.82 -60.90
N GLY A 754 -40.11 3.38 -61.06
CA GLY A 754 -40.87 3.66 -62.27
C GLY A 754 -41.39 5.08 -62.25
N GLN A 755 -40.69 6.02 -62.89
CA GLN A 755 -41.37 7.24 -63.34
C GLN A 755 -42.22 6.91 -64.56
N CYS A 756 -43.49 7.35 -64.50
CA CYS A 756 -44.31 7.53 -65.68
C CYS A 756 -43.57 8.43 -66.67
N ASP A 757 -43.11 7.88 -67.80
CA ASP A 757 -43.15 8.58 -69.08
C ASP A 757 -43.15 7.60 -70.26
N GLU A 758 -44.18 7.81 -71.08
CA GLU A 758 -44.36 7.51 -72.50
C GLU A 758 -44.16 6.08 -73.07
N ALA A 759 -45.30 5.51 -73.46
CA ALA A 759 -45.55 4.70 -74.65
C ALA A 759 -44.65 3.46 -74.92
N LEU A 760 -45.17 2.29 -74.53
CA LEU A 760 -45.01 1.08 -75.35
C LEU A 760 -46.39 0.64 -75.84
N ASP A 761 -46.61 1.00 -77.11
CA ASP A 761 -47.68 0.64 -78.01
C ASP A 761 -47.82 -0.89 -78.13
N PHE A 762 -49.06 -1.38 -78.06
CA PHE A 762 -49.44 -2.79 -78.26
C PHE A 762 -49.98 -3.03 -79.68
N SER A 763 -49.38 -2.42 -80.71
CA SER A 763 -49.73 -2.68 -82.11
C SER A 763 -48.54 -2.78 -83.08
N LEU A 764 -47.77 -3.87 -82.95
CA LEU A 764 -47.34 -4.83 -84.01
C LEU A 764 -46.18 -5.71 -83.55
#